data_AF-H5SPY6-F1
#
_entry.id   AF-H5SPY6-F1
#
_cell.length_a   1.000
_cell.length_b   1.000
_cell.length_c   1.000
_cell.angle_alpha   90.00
_cell.angle_beta   90.00
_cell.angle_gamma   90.00
#
_symmetry.space_group_name_H-M   'P 1'
#
loop_
_entity.id
_entity.type
_entity.pdbx_description
1 polymer ?
#
loop_
_entity_poly.entity_id
_entity_poly.type
_entity_poly.pdbx_seq_one_letter_code
_entity_poly.pdbx_strand_id
1 'polypeptide(L)'
;MGNEPVILYFGKLIIEFENGPHITITANAYPFRVKNGGGESKELKKEYTEEGGVVHIDEKGVEEEKWIANFNEVKKEKNSEEIKLGEVKELAHAFLQGLRERYKITRLRGIDVPLKAVGRGVSREWELDEVNSVGIVLYPKDSEKNDSWVRIFDRCAIRLTESGSYDIEVSEDGYKIGISEELKLGTQFITPFGSKKNAVNLHFGGYLFFGHIVIREDKNETNEFRIPVLVFPTKVKPEEAEKIFNELLDKREEITEISPTHVFFEPGEAIEKTPIQTLLIIREMFSHGWRGRQPLGRTLRAIASAPDKHLIKERIAVNPYEATSLDADSLFNAVMNGWINQKSPYHFKFKNVGYAFTLIEDEITRITHDTYPNRFLKYFLKFLMNTINLCEGKIKGKQKGEVEYRESWIKNLIKEVEEYNKYVMQLLNLEWMDEVTQITHLPPPSQKLLKDPFYSSAFFDYLDLIRNLRIVDEEFEKYLRNPITWMPELYELWCGLKLREMVGEKVESQHEFPALKYRNNWRSYSVTLRPDFKIANENALILLDAKYRVEFIYEIEKIIKKESESSEGEREHDEIKEEERRGTFKLADLYKMHTYREAILDGEGNRPLWVVALYPGDKVALFPEKGEKVYKNFDELGDNELNFSSGGVGVLPFKPGVLENEVYKGFIKEFLNSVSKQK
;
A
#
# COMPACT_ATOMS: atom_id res chain seq x y z
N MET A 1 11.43 18.27 -13.28
CA MET A 1 10.13 17.63 -13.65
C MET A 1 9.64 16.84 -12.45
N GLY A 2 8.89 17.46 -11.55
CA GLY A 2 8.37 16.78 -10.37
C GLY A 2 7.26 15.81 -10.74
N ASN A 3 7.49 14.50 -10.60
CA ASN A 3 6.41 13.50 -10.55
C ASN A 3 5.66 13.52 -9.21
N GLU A 4 5.80 14.59 -8.43
CA GLU A 4 5.28 14.63 -7.07
C GLU A 4 3.81 15.08 -7.05
N PRO A 5 2.99 14.51 -6.16
CA PRO A 5 1.64 15.00 -5.93
C PRO A 5 1.66 16.44 -5.43
N VAL A 6 0.68 17.23 -5.87
CA VAL A 6 0.44 18.59 -5.39
C VAL A 6 -0.65 18.53 -4.33
N ILE A 7 -0.38 19.05 -3.12
CA ILE A 7 -1.37 19.06 -2.05
C ILE A 7 -1.88 20.49 -1.86
N LEU A 8 -3.20 20.66 -1.89
CA LEU A 8 -3.89 21.90 -1.61
C LEU A 8 -4.47 21.83 -0.21
N TYR A 9 -4.25 22.84 0.62
CA TYR A 9 -4.77 22.89 1.98
C TYR A 9 -5.78 24.03 2.12
N PHE A 10 -6.86 23.77 2.85
CA PHE A 10 -7.93 24.73 3.08
C PHE A 10 -8.35 24.73 4.55
N GLY A 11 -8.71 25.90 5.09
CA GLY A 11 -9.35 25.98 6.40
C GLY A 11 -10.82 25.53 6.35
N LYS A 12 -11.45 25.67 5.18
CA LYS A 12 -12.84 25.26 4.95
C LYS A 12 -13.01 24.74 3.52
N LEU A 13 -13.72 23.63 3.35
CA LEU A 13 -14.03 23.02 2.07
C LEU A 13 -15.54 22.83 1.94
N ILE A 14 -16.13 23.36 0.87
CA ILE A 14 -17.54 23.20 0.52
C ILE A 14 -17.63 22.25 -0.67
N ILE A 15 -18.53 21.27 -0.57
CA ILE A 15 -18.71 20.15 -1.49
C ILE A 15 -20.15 20.17 -1.99
N GLU A 16 -20.34 20.18 -3.30
CA GLU A 16 -21.65 20.19 -3.93
C GLU A 16 -21.90 18.86 -4.67
N PHE A 17 -23.08 18.27 -4.47
CA PHE A 17 -23.50 17.03 -5.13
C PHE A 17 -24.48 17.30 -6.27
N GLU A 18 -24.49 16.42 -7.26
CA GLU A 18 -25.52 16.39 -8.29
C GLU A 18 -26.88 16.05 -7.68
N ASN A 19 -27.82 17.01 -7.71
CA ASN A 19 -29.16 16.88 -7.14
C ASN A 19 -29.15 16.46 -5.65
N GLY A 20 -28.20 16.98 -4.86
CA GLY A 20 -28.04 16.67 -3.43
C GLY A 20 -27.72 17.90 -2.59
N PRO A 21 -27.56 17.73 -1.26
CA PRO A 21 -27.27 18.85 -0.38
C PRO A 21 -25.83 19.34 -0.56
N HIS A 22 -25.60 20.61 -0.20
CA HIS A 22 -24.24 21.14 -0.06
C HIS A 22 -23.69 20.78 1.32
N ILE A 23 -22.42 20.39 1.37
CA ILE A 23 -21.73 19.96 2.60
C ILE A 23 -20.51 20.83 2.84
N THR A 24 -20.32 21.23 4.08
CA THR A 24 -19.17 22.01 4.51
C THR A 24 -18.33 21.19 5.47
N ILE A 25 -17.02 21.13 5.24
CA ILE A 25 -16.01 20.60 6.17
C ILE A 25 -15.13 21.77 6.60
N THR A 26 -15.10 22.09 7.88
CA THR A 26 -14.30 23.19 8.45
C THR A 26 -13.26 22.62 9.39
N ALA A 27 -11.97 22.89 9.13
CA ALA A 27 -10.91 22.52 10.05
C ALA A 27 -10.94 23.43 11.29
N ASN A 28 -10.94 22.82 12.47
CA ASN A 28 -10.85 23.52 13.74
C ASN A 28 -9.41 23.58 14.21
N ALA A 29 -8.87 24.79 14.33
CA ALA A 29 -7.83 25.01 15.33
C ALA A 29 -8.45 24.73 16.72
N TYR A 30 -7.81 23.82 17.46
CA TYR A 30 -8.14 23.40 18.82
C TYR A 30 -8.80 24.52 19.65
N PRO A 31 -9.88 24.27 20.39
CA PRO A 31 -10.53 25.32 21.18
C PRO A 31 -9.64 25.70 22.37
N PHE A 32 -9.12 26.93 22.39
CA PHE A 32 -8.64 27.54 23.62
C PHE A 32 -9.83 27.82 24.54
N ARG A 33 -10.03 26.98 25.56
CA ARG A 33 -10.67 27.44 26.81
C ARG A 33 -9.63 28.22 27.60
N VAL A 34 -9.66 29.55 27.50
CA VAL A 34 -8.91 30.41 28.42
C VAL A 34 -9.58 30.33 29.78
N LYS A 35 -8.97 29.62 30.74
CA LYS A 35 -9.31 29.78 32.16
C LYS A 35 -8.71 31.10 32.61
N ASN A 36 -9.53 32.14 32.71
CA ASN A 36 -9.18 33.26 33.58
C ASN A 36 -9.25 32.77 35.04
N GLY A 37 -8.41 33.33 35.91
CA GLY A 37 -8.27 32.99 37.35
C GLY A 37 -9.52 33.21 38.22
N GLY A 38 -10.72 33.10 37.66
CA GLY A 38 -12.01 33.15 38.33
C GLY A 38 -13.07 32.38 37.55
N GLY A 39 -12.94 31.06 37.44
CA GLY A 39 -14.05 30.10 37.26
C GLY A 39 -14.94 30.11 36.00
N GLU A 40 -15.02 31.19 35.22
CA GLU A 40 -15.91 31.26 34.05
C GLU A 40 -15.14 31.10 32.73
N SER A 41 -15.49 30.06 31.97
CA SER A 41 -15.09 29.89 30.57
C SER A 41 -15.93 30.80 29.68
N LYS A 42 -15.30 31.75 28.96
CA LYS A 42 -15.95 32.50 27.87
C LYS A 42 -15.51 31.95 26.52
N GLU A 43 -16.49 31.70 25.65
CA GLU A 43 -16.26 31.43 24.22
C GLU A 43 -15.71 32.69 23.55
N LEU A 44 -14.55 32.58 22.91
CA LEU A 44 -14.12 33.56 21.91
C LEU A 44 -14.95 33.32 20.65
N LYS A 45 -15.63 34.36 20.15
CA LYS A 45 -16.27 34.29 18.83
C LYS A 45 -15.17 34.23 17.76
N LYS A 46 -15.16 33.15 16.98
CA LYS A 46 -14.38 33.06 15.74
C LYS A 46 -15.13 33.86 14.68
N GLU A 47 -14.57 34.96 14.21
CA GLU A 47 -15.08 35.65 13.01
C GLU A 47 -14.23 35.21 11.83
N TYR A 48 -14.84 34.46 10.91
CA TYR A 48 -14.25 34.14 9.62
C TYR A 48 -14.41 35.39 8.74
N THR A 49 -13.31 36.03 8.37
CA THR A 49 -13.36 37.10 7.37
C THR A 49 -13.33 36.48 5.98
N GLU A 50 -14.32 36.78 5.13
CA GLU A 50 -14.36 36.39 3.71
C GLU A 50 -13.26 37.06 2.85
N GLU A 51 -12.25 37.67 3.48
CA GLU A 51 -11.12 38.35 2.82
C GLU A 51 -10.00 37.37 2.39
N GLY A 52 -10.10 36.07 2.74
CA GLY A 52 -9.19 35.02 2.27
C GLY A 52 -9.44 34.60 0.82
N GLY A 53 -8.43 34.09 0.13
CA GLY A 53 -8.57 33.57 -1.24
C GLY A 53 -9.57 32.42 -1.32
N VAL A 54 -10.37 32.37 -2.39
CA VAL A 54 -11.39 31.34 -2.58
C VAL A 54 -11.08 30.54 -3.84
N VAL A 55 -10.81 29.25 -3.67
CA VAL A 55 -10.52 28.35 -4.78
C VAL A 55 -11.81 27.64 -5.20
N HIS A 56 -12.33 27.98 -6.37
CA HIS A 56 -13.38 27.20 -7.03
C HIS A 56 -12.77 26.12 -7.92
N ILE A 57 -13.17 24.87 -7.73
CA ILE A 57 -12.87 23.78 -8.65
C ILE A 57 -14.21 23.30 -9.21
N ASP A 58 -14.45 23.58 -10.50
CA ASP A 58 -15.66 23.18 -11.22
C ASP A 58 -15.35 22.63 -12.63
N GLU A 59 -16.39 22.41 -13.44
CA GLU A 59 -16.27 21.88 -14.81
C GLU A 59 -15.38 22.74 -15.73
N LYS A 60 -15.19 24.03 -15.43
CA LYS A 60 -14.34 24.96 -16.18
C LYS A 60 -12.90 25.03 -15.65
N GLY A 61 -12.60 24.32 -14.55
CA GLY A 61 -11.28 24.27 -13.91
C GLY A 61 -11.19 25.11 -12.63
N VAL A 62 -9.98 25.60 -12.31
CA VAL A 62 -9.76 26.47 -11.14
C VAL A 62 -10.01 27.94 -11.51
N GLU A 63 -11.06 28.55 -10.95
CA GLU A 63 -11.35 29.99 -11.06
C GLU A 63 -10.80 30.75 -9.82
N GLU A 64 -9.55 31.23 -9.89
CA GLU A 64 -9.06 32.47 -9.26
C GLU A 64 -7.57 32.70 -9.57
N GLU A 65 -7.16 33.92 -9.97
CA GLU A 65 -5.76 34.31 -10.23
C GLU A 65 -4.96 34.69 -8.97
N LYS A 66 -5.64 35.04 -7.86
CA LYS A 66 -4.98 35.54 -6.62
C LYS A 66 -4.34 34.45 -5.77
N TRP A 67 -4.96 33.28 -5.66
CA TRP A 67 -4.48 32.18 -4.82
C TRP A 67 -3.14 31.57 -5.33
N ILE A 68 -2.94 31.58 -6.65
CA ILE A 68 -1.75 31.01 -7.29
C ILE A 68 -0.49 31.84 -7.00
N ALA A 69 -0.64 33.15 -6.80
CA ALA A 69 0.45 34.02 -6.39
C ALA A 69 0.98 33.61 -5.01
N ASN A 70 0.08 33.39 -4.03
CA ASN A 70 0.44 32.91 -2.70
C ASN A 70 1.04 31.49 -2.73
N PHE A 71 0.49 30.57 -3.54
CA PHE A 71 1.04 29.21 -3.66
C PHE A 71 2.48 29.20 -4.22
N ASN A 72 2.75 30.05 -5.22
CA ASN A 72 4.10 30.18 -5.79
C ASN A 72 5.07 30.93 -4.85
N GLU A 73 4.59 31.85 -4.02
CA GLU A 73 5.41 32.48 -2.96
C GLU A 73 5.82 31.46 -1.88
N VAL A 74 4.87 30.65 -1.37
CA VAL A 74 5.15 29.58 -0.39
C VAL A 74 6.13 28.55 -0.95
N LYS A 75 6.04 28.23 -2.25
CA LYS A 75 6.99 27.31 -2.91
C LYS A 75 8.38 27.91 -3.13
N LYS A 76 8.48 29.22 -3.36
CA LYS A 76 9.76 29.95 -3.46
C LYS A 76 10.49 29.96 -2.12
N GLU A 77 9.77 30.09 -1.01
CA GLU A 77 10.35 29.97 0.34
C GLU A 77 10.86 28.55 0.64
N LYS A 78 10.19 27.51 0.12
CA LYS A 78 10.58 26.11 0.27
C LYS A 78 11.56 25.57 -0.79
N ASN A 79 12.26 26.43 -1.56
CA ASN A 79 13.26 26.04 -2.57
C ASN A 79 12.80 24.97 -3.59
N SER A 80 11.51 24.95 -3.95
CA SER A 80 10.94 23.92 -4.85
C SER A 80 10.76 24.43 -6.28
N GLU A 81 10.86 23.55 -7.29
CA GLU A 81 10.59 23.91 -8.71
C GLU A 81 9.19 24.56 -8.83
N GLU A 82 9.13 25.70 -9.54
CA GLU A 82 7.91 26.45 -9.83
C GLU A 82 7.00 25.60 -10.72
N ILE A 83 5.86 25.15 -10.18
CA ILE A 83 4.88 24.36 -10.94
C ILE A 83 4.08 25.32 -11.82
N LYS A 84 3.91 24.99 -13.10
CA LYS A 84 3.17 25.86 -14.01
C LYS A 84 1.69 25.82 -13.67
N LEU A 85 1.06 26.98 -13.61
CA LEU A 85 -0.38 27.14 -13.33
C LEU A 85 -1.27 26.23 -14.20
N GLY A 86 -0.95 26.08 -15.48
CA GLY A 86 -1.70 25.21 -16.39
C GLY A 86 -1.76 23.76 -15.89
N GLU A 87 -0.68 23.27 -15.29
CA GLU A 87 -0.58 21.89 -14.80
C GLU A 87 -1.51 21.67 -13.60
N VAL A 88 -1.49 22.56 -12.61
CA VAL A 88 -2.38 22.45 -11.42
C VAL A 88 -3.86 22.45 -11.82
N LYS A 89 -4.24 23.25 -12.82
CA LYS A 89 -5.62 23.27 -13.35
C LYS A 89 -6.04 21.94 -13.95
N GLU A 90 -5.16 21.31 -14.73
CA GLU A 90 -5.44 19.99 -15.32
C GLU A 90 -5.58 18.90 -14.25
N LEU A 91 -4.71 18.90 -13.23
CA LEU A 91 -4.78 17.91 -12.15
C LEU A 91 -6.04 18.08 -11.30
N ALA A 92 -6.42 19.33 -10.98
CA ALA A 92 -7.64 19.63 -10.25
C ALA A 92 -8.90 19.20 -11.02
N HIS A 93 -8.90 19.40 -12.35
CA HIS A 93 -9.98 18.94 -13.21
C HIS A 93 -10.10 17.41 -13.23
N ALA A 94 -8.99 16.69 -13.38
CA ALA A 94 -8.97 15.23 -13.35
C ALA A 94 -9.45 14.68 -11.99
N PHE A 95 -9.03 15.32 -10.88
CA PHE A 95 -9.49 14.96 -9.54
C PHE A 95 -11.01 15.13 -9.39
N LEU A 96 -11.56 16.27 -9.83
CA LEU A 96 -13.01 16.53 -9.78
C LEU A 96 -13.79 15.58 -10.69
N GLN A 97 -13.27 15.26 -11.88
CA GLN A 97 -13.90 14.29 -12.77
C GLN A 97 -14.01 12.92 -12.11
N GLY A 98 -12.94 12.44 -11.46
CA GLY A 98 -12.95 11.18 -10.73
C GLY A 98 -13.90 11.18 -9.53
N LEU A 99 -14.07 12.32 -8.85
CA LEU A 99 -15.09 12.50 -7.81
C LEU A 99 -16.52 12.49 -8.37
N ARG A 100 -16.75 13.11 -9.52
CA ARG A 100 -18.07 13.15 -10.17
C ARG A 100 -18.52 11.76 -10.60
N GLU A 101 -17.66 11.03 -11.32
CA GLU A 101 -17.98 9.71 -11.88
C GLU A 101 -18.29 8.68 -10.78
N ARG A 102 -17.62 8.78 -9.62
CA ARG A 102 -17.72 7.78 -8.55
C ARG A 102 -18.62 8.19 -7.39
N TYR A 103 -18.70 9.49 -7.10
CA TYR A 103 -19.37 10.02 -5.90
C TYR A 103 -20.43 11.09 -6.20
N LYS A 104 -20.66 11.43 -7.47
CA LYS A 104 -21.62 12.47 -7.91
C LYS A 104 -21.32 13.87 -7.36
N ILE A 105 -20.08 14.15 -6.99
CA ILE A 105 -19.64 15.48 -6.55
C ILE A 105 -19.37 16.32 -7.80
N THR A 106 -20.02 17.47 -7.93
CA THR A 106 -19.96 18.31 -9.13
C THR A 106 -19.08 19.53 -8.95
N ARG A 107 -18.88 19.99 -7.71
CA ARG A 107 -18.10 21.19 -7.41
C ARG A 107 -17.43 21.10 -6.05
N LEU A 108 -16.23 21.66 -5.97
CA LEU A 108 -15.52 21.92 -4.72
C LEU A 108 -15.21 23.42 -4.60
N ARG A 109 -15.34 23.96 -3.39
CA ARG A 109 -14.97 25.34 -3.08
C ARG A 109 -14.12 25.33 -1.80
N GLY A 110 -12.82 25.49 -1.97
CA GLY A 110 -11.86 25.64 -0.89
C GLY A 110 -11.75 27.12 -0.49
N ILE A 111 -11.71 27.40 0.81
CA ILE A 111 -11.58 28.75 1.35
C ILE A 111 -10.36 28.76 2.27
N ASP A 112 -9.42 29.64 1.96
CA ASP A 112 -8.33 29.94 2.88
C ASP A 112 -8.88 30.72 4.08
N VAL A 113 -8.68 30.17 5.26
CA VAL A 113 -9.10 30.82 6.51
C VAL A 113 -7.83 31.30 7.21
N PRO A 114 -7.44 32.59 7.08
CA PRO A 114 -6.54 33.17 8.05
C PRO A 114 -7.28 33.21 9.40
N LEU A 115 -6.81 32.44 10.38
CA LEU A 115 -7.36 32.47 11.73
C LEU A 115 -6.94 33.79 12.40
N LYS A 116 -7.85 34.77 12.47
CA LYS A 116 -7.70 35.94 13.37
C LYS A 116 -8.50 35.70 14.65
N ALA A 117 -7.81 35.45 15.76
CA ALA A 117 -8.44 35.50 17.08
C ALA A 117 -8.52 36.97 17.52
N VAL A 118 -9.74 37.53 17.60
CA VAL A 118 -9.96 38.92 18.06
C VAL A 118 -10.42 38.91 19.51
N GLY A 119 -9.57 39.43 20.40
CA GLY A 119 -9.88 39.73 21.80
C GLY A 119 -9.27 41.08 22.21
N ARG A 120 -9.73 41.68 23.32
CA ARG A 120 -9.25 43.00 23.78
C ARG A 120 -7.72 43.02 23.91
N GLY A 121 -7.04 43.59 22.91
CA GLY A 121 -5.62 43.95 22.96
C GLY A 121 -4.61 42.90 22.49
N VAL A 122 -5.01 41.76 21.91
CA VAL A 122 -4.05 40.79 21.33
C VAL A 122 -4.48 40.44 19.91
N SER A 123 -3.65 40.83 18.94
CA SER A 123 -3.69 40.38 17.55
C SER A 123 -2.56 39.38 17.36
N ARG A 124 -2.86 38.11 17.06
CA ARG A 124 -1.88 37.16 16.54
C ARG A 124 -2.37 36.70 15.18
N GLU A 125 -1.54 36.90 14.17
CA GLU A 125 -1.72 36.28 12.85
C GLU A 125 -1.26 34.82 12.96
N TRP A 126 -2.08 33.91 12.45
CA TRP A 126 -1.77 32.48 12.39
C TRP A 126 -1.65 32.10 10.92
N GLU A 127 -0.49 31.60 10.53
CA GLU A 127 -0.34 30.87 9.27
C GLU A 127 -1.13 29.56 9.38
N LEU A 128 -1.70 29.10 8.25
CA LEU A 128 -2.35 27.80 8.15
C LEU A 128 -1.35 26.72 8.57
N ASP A 129 -1.60 26.11 9.73
CA ASP A 129 -0.83 24.95 10.17
C ASP A 129 -1.27 23.74 9.33
N GLU A 130 -0.34 23.13 8.58
CA GLU A 130 -0.59 21.93 7.75
C GLU A 130 -1.27 20.81 8.56
N VAL A 131 -1.09 20.82 9.89
CA VAL A 131 -1.66 19.88 10.86
C VAL A 131 -3.16 20.03 11.05
N ASN A 132 -3.75 21.19 10.79
CA ASN A 132 -5.18 21.47 11.03
C ASN A 132 -5.83 22.08 9.79
N SER A 133 -5.76 21.36 8.68
CA SER A 133 -6.35 21.76 7.40
C SER A 133 -7.11 20.61 6.75
N VAL A 134 -7.98 20.95 5.80
CA VAL A 134 -8.60 20.01 4.87
C VAL A 134 -7.78 20.01 3.59
N GLY A 135 -7.24 18.86 3.20
CA GLY A 135 -6.35 18.71 2.07
C GLY A 135 -7.03 18.12 0.83
N ILE A 136 -6.58 18.53 -0.36
CA ILE A 136 -6.84 17.86 -1.64
C ILE A 136 -5.50 17.44 -2.22
N VAL A 137 -5.33 16.15 -2.53
CA VAL A 137 -4.10 15.63 -3.13
C VAL A 137 -4.32 15.44 -4.63
N LEU A 138 -3.60 16.21 -5.43
CA LEU A 138 -3.66 16.22 -6.88
C LEU A 138 -2.48 15.43 -7.44
N TYR A 139 -2.79 14.35 -8.16
CA TYR A 139 -1.79 13.42 -8.69
C TYR A 139 -1.49 13.71 -10.16
N PRO A 140 -0.21 13.84 -10.56
CA PRO A 140 0.17 13.98 -11.97
C PRO A 140 -0.36 12.84 -12.84
N LYS A 141 -0.69 13.09 -14.12
CA LYS A 141 -1.08 12.03 -15.07
C LYS A 141 -0.04 10.90 -15.17
N ASP A 142 1.24 11.24 -15.03
CA ASP A 142 2.36 10.28 -15.03
C ASP A 142 2.65 9.66 -13.65
N SER A 143 1.88 9.96 -12.60
CA SER A 143 1.98 9.26 -11.31
C SER A 143 1.56 7.78 -11.41
N GLU A 144 1.02 7.36 -12.56
CA GLU A 144 0.81 5.96 -12.95
C GLU A 144 2.12 5.21 -13.30
N LYS A 145 3.29 5.78 -12.98
CA LYS A 145 4.61 5.24 -13.35
C LYS A 145 4.92 3.83 -12.82
N ASN A 146 4.17 3.32 -11.84
CA ASN A 146 4.21 1.91 -11.44
C ASN A 146 2.78 1.37 -11.36
N ASP A 147 2.29 0.81 -12.46
CA ASP A 147 1.06 -0.01 -12.46
C ASP A 147 1.20 -1.26 -11.56
N SER A 148 2.43 -1.60 -11.12
CA SER A 148 2.75 -2.78 -10.28
C SER A 148 2.24 -2.64 -8.89
N TRP A 149 2.36 -1.44 -8.38
CA TRP A 149 2.14 -1.24 -6.97
C TRP A 149 0.66 -1.39 -6.64
N VAL A 150 0.42 -2.14 -5.59
CA VAL A 150 -0.89 -2.21 -4.95
C VAL A 150 -1.15 -0.81 -4.40
N ARG A 151 -2.18 -0.18 -4.95
CA ARG A 151 -2.67 1.10 -4.45
C ARG A 151 -3.68 0.83 -3.36
N ILE A 152 -3.40 1.33 -2.16
CA ILE A 152 -4.28 1.15 -1.00
C ILE A 152 -5.13 2.39 -0.74
N PHE A 153 -4.91 3.48 -1.49
CA PHE A 153 -5.65 4.74 -1.40
C PHE A 153 -6.42 5.07 -2.68
N ASP A 154 -7.58 5.71 -2.55
CA ASP A 154 -8.23 6.36 -3.69
C ASP A 154 -7.57 7.72 -3.95
N ARG A 155 -7.09 7.91 -5.19
CA ARG A 155 -6.48 9.16 -5.65
C ARG A 155 -7.46 10.34 -5.67
N CYS A 156 -8.76 10.08 -5.55
CA CYS A 156 -9.81 11.09 -5.40
C CYS A 156 -10.34 11.19 -3.96
N ALA A 157 -9.50 11.06 -2.93
CA ALA A 157 -9.90 11.24 -1.54
C ALA A 157 -9.57 12.64 -1.01
N ILE A 158 -10.45 13.18 -0.15
CA ILE A 158 -10.19 14.39 0.62
C ILE A 158 -9.30 14.01 1.81
N ARG A 159 -8.17 14.69 1.98
CA ARG A 159 -7.21 14.42 3.04
C ARG A 159 -7.58 15.17 4.31
N LEU A 160 -7.60 14.46 5.42
CA LEU A 160 -7.68 15.01 6.77
C LEU A 160 -6.44 14.54 7.56
N THR A 161 -6.20 15.14 8.71
CA THR A 161 -5.08 14.81 9.60
C THR A 161 -5.57 13.98 10.80
N GLU A 162 -4.73 13.09 11.32
CA GLU A 162 -5.10 12.22 12.43
C GLU A 162 -5.33 12.99 13.74
N SER A 163 -4.67 14.14 13.89
CA SER A 163 -4.75 15.02 15.06
C SER A 163 -5.79 16.14 14.92
N GLY A 164 -6.33 16.33 13.72
CA GLY A 164 -7.26 17.40 13.39
C GLY A 164 -8.66 17.17 13.94
N SER A 165 -9.37 18.29 14.15
CA SER A 165 -10.81 18.30 14.44
C SER A 165 -11.54 19.03 13.32
N TYR A 166 -12.68 18.50 12.88
CA TYR A 166 -13.39 18.98 11.70
C TYR A 166 -14.89 19.13 11.97
N ASP A 167 -15.43 20.32 11.79
CA ASP A 167 -16.87 20.53 11.81
C ASP A 167 -17.46 20.22 10.44
N ILE A 168 -18.43 19.30 10.41
CA ILE A 168 -19.15 18.92 9.20
C ILE A 168 -20.59 19.38 9.34
N GLU A 169 -21.03 20.19 8.38
CA GLU A 169 -22.38 20.73 8.32
C GLU A 169 -23.03 20.44 6.96
N VAL A 170 -24.28 19.97 6.99
CA VAL A 170 -25.14 19.82 5.82
C VAL A 170 -26.06 21.04 5.74
N SER A 171 -26.11 21.66 4.57
CA SER A 171 -26.88 22.90 4.31
C SER A 171 -28.38 22.78 4.59
N GLU A 172 -28.93 21.58 4.50
CA GLU A 172 -30.36 21.30 4.68
C GLU A 172 -30.60 20.45 5.95
N ASP A 173 -31.74 20.66 6.59
CA ASP A 173 -32.21 19.82 7.69
C ASP A 173 -32.75 18.48 7.17
N GLY A 174 -32.78 17.46 8.04
CA GLY A 174 -33.30 16.13 7.69
C GLY A 174 -32.26 15.19 7.09
N TYR A 175 -30.96 15.50 7.27
CA TYR A 175 -29.87 14.58 6.98
C TYR A 175 -29.15 14.16 8.27
N LYS A 176 -28.62 12.94 8.27
CA LYS A 176 -27.73 12.40 9.30
C LYS A 176 -26.35 12.16 8.71
N ILE A 177 -25.33 12.55 9.47
CA ILE A 177 -23.92 12.39 9.10
C ILE A 177 -23.36 11.16 9.84
N GLY A 178 -22.59 10.35 9.13
CA GLY A 178 -21.90 9.17 9.63
C GLY A 178 -20.56 8.93 8.90
N ILE A 179 -19.90 7.82 9.22
CA ILE A 179 -18.65 7.38 8.58
C ILE A 179 -18.78 5.90 8.18
N SER A 180 -18.25 5.50 7.01
CA SER A 180 -18.09 4.09 6.61
C SER A 180 -16.70 3.58 7.04
N GLU A 181 -16.45 2.60 7.90
CA GLU A 181 -17.27 1.64 8.63
C GLU A 181 -16.56 1.22 9.95
N GLU A 182 -17.33 1.06 11.03
CA GLU A 182 -17.58 -0.18 11.77
C GLU A 182 -18.65 0.20 12.81
N LEU A 183 -19.61 -0.67 13.08
CA LEU A 183 -20.75 -0.48 14.00
C LEU A 183 -20.36 -0.21 15.47
N LYS A 184 -19.07 0.02 15.78
CA LYS A 184 -18.55 0.35 17.11
C LYS A 184 -17.57 1.54 17.13
N LEU A 185 -16.82 1.80 16.06
CA LEU A 185 -15.81 2.86 16.01
C LEU A 185 -16.38 4.20 15.52
N GLY A 186 -17.39 4.20 14.64
CA GLY A 186 -17.92 5.44 14.06
C GLY A 186 -18.44 6.47 15.07
N THR A 187 -19.02 6.01 16.18
CA THR A 187 -19.50 6.90 17.26
C THR A 187 -18.39 7.55 18.08
N GLN A 188 -17.18 6.97 18.09
CA GLN A 188 -16.07 7.50 18.89
C GLN A 188 -15.42 8.72 18.23
N PHE A 189 -15.55 8.83 16.91
CA PHE A 189 -14.99 9.93 16.13
C PHE A 189 -16.01 11.07 15.93
N ILE A 190 -17.31 10.78 16.05
CA ILE A 190 -18.39 11.72 15.79
C ILE A 190 -18.93 12.27 17.10
N THR A 191 -18.78 13.56 17.33
CA THR A 191 -19.44 14.28 18.42
C THR A 191 -20.57 15.15 17.86
N PRO A 192 -21.84 14.99 18.30
CA PRO A 192 -22.94 15.79 17.79
C PRO A 192 -22.83 17.26 18.21
N PHE A 193 -23.21 18.17 17.31
CA PHE A 193 -23.14 19.60 17.56
C PHE A 193 -24.39 20.09 18.31
N GLY A 194 -24.41 19.90 19.64
CA GLY A 194 -25.57 20.25 20.47
C GLY A 194 -26.84 19.49 20.05
N SER A 195 -27.90 20.20 19.69
CA SER A 195 -29.17 19.62 19.22
C SER A 195 -29.32 19.53 17.69
N LYS A 196 -28.34 20.03 16.92
CA LYS A 196 -28.38 20.01 15.45
C LYS A 196 -28.09 18.59 14.94
N LYS A 197 -28.98 18.04 14.11
CA LYS A 197 -28.80 16.71 13.49
C LYS A 197 -28.00 16.73 12.19
N ASN A 198 -27.99 17.87 11.52
CA ASN A 198 -27.27 18.15 10.28
C ASN A 198 -25.84 18.68 10.50
N ALA A 199 -25.32 18.64 11.72
CA ALA A 199 -23.97 19.10 12.05
C ALA A 199 -23.30 18.17 13.06
N VAL A 200 -22.05 17.80 12.79
CA VAL A 200 -21.23 16.98 13.68
C VAL A 200 -19.79 17.47 13.70
N ASN A 201 -19.08 17.23 14.80
CA ASN A 201 -17.64 17.35 14.87
C ASN A 201 -17.00 15.97 14.68
N LEU A 202 -16.02 15.89 13.78
CA LEU A 202 -15.16 14.72 13.60
C LEU A 202 -13.82 14.94 14.27
N HIS A 203 -13.36 13.96 15.04
CA HIS A 203 -12.03 13.94 15.64
C HIS A 203 -11.47 12.52 15.63
N PHE A 204 -10.34 12.33 14.93
CA PHE A 204 -9.76 11.01 14.74
C PHE A 204 -8.78 10.60 15.85
N GLY A 205 -8.31 11.51 16.71
CA GLY A 205 -7.52 11.17 17.91
C GLY A 205 -6.27 10.32 17.65
N GLY A 206 -5.57 10.60 16.55
CA GLY A 206 -4.37 9.90 16.14
C GLY A 206 -4.63 8.58 15.39
N TYR A 207 -5.89 8.21 15.13
CA TYR A 207 -6.23 7.04 14.33
C TYR A 207 -6.16 7.34 12.83
N LEU A 208 -5.58 6.39 12.07
CA LEU A 208 -5.58 6.43 10.61
C LEU A 208 -6.88 5.86 10.09
N PHE A 209 -7.39 6.44 9.01
CA PHE A 209 -8.69 6.09 8.48
C PHE A 209 -8.77 6.29 6.97
N PHE A 210 -9.44 5.38 6.28
CA PHE A 210 -9.81 5.56 4.90
C PHE A 210 -11.20 5.00 4.68
N GLY A 211 -12.04 5.79 4.03
CA GLY A 211 -13.44 5.44 3.85
C GLY A 211 -14.23 6.65 3.40
N HIS A 212 -15.46 6.77 3.90
CA HIS A 212 -16.36 7.82 3.46
C HIS A 212 -17.02 8.51 4.66
N ILE A 213 -17.18 9.83 4.56
CA ILE A 213 -18.26 10.50 5.28
C ILE A 213 -19.55 10.18 4.54
N VAL A 214 -20.54 9.71 5.28
CA VAL A 214 -21.80 9.22 4.75
C VAL A 214 -22.92 10.16 5.20
N ILE A 215 -23.72 10.64 4.26
CA ILE A 215 -24.84 11.55 4.54
C ILE A 215 -26.13 10.87 4.07
N ARG A 216 -27.02 10.58 5.03
CA ARG A 216 -28.27 9.87 4.79
C ARG A 216 -29.47 10.77 5.03
N GLU A 217 -30.43 10.72 4.13
CA GLU A 217 -31.69 11.44 4.28
C GLU A 217 -32.62 10.75 5.29
N ASP A 218 -33.15 11.48 6.27
CA ASP A 218 -34.00 10.96 7.36
C ASP A 218 -35.30 10.33 6.84
N LYS A 219 -35.84 10.84 5.74
CA LYS A 219 -37.13 10.39 5.16
C LYS A 219 -36.95 9.25 4.16
N ASN A 220 -35.74 9.03 3.67
CA ASN A 220 -35.43 8.01 2.68
C ASN A 220 -34.00 7.48 2.89
N GLU A 221 -33.87 6.48 3.75
CA GLU A 221 -32.55 5.89 4.10
C GLU A 221 -31.80 5.26 2.91
N THR A 222 -32.44 5.12 1.74
CA THR A 222 -31.78 4.66 0.51
C THR A 222 -31.07 5.77 -0.26
N ASN A 223 -31.36 7.04 0.03
CA ASN A 223 -30.69 8.19 -0.56
C ASN A 223 -29.47 8.54 0.32
N GLU A 224 -28.29 8.17 -0.17
CA GLU A 224 -27.02 8.31 0.53
C GLU A 224 -25.98 9.04 -0.34
N PHE A 225 -25.36 10.07 0.23
CA PHE A 225 -24.22 10.77 -0.38
C PHE A 225 -22.93 10.38 0.35
N ARG A 226 -21.85 10.24 -0.41
CA ARG A 226 -20.56 9.76 0.09
C ARG A 226 -19.45 10.72 -0.28
N ILE A 227 -18.64 11.11 0.70
CA ILE A 227 -17.43 11.89 0.50
C ILE A 227 -16.24 10.99 0.83
N PRO A 228 -15.38 10.63 -0.13
CA PRO A 228 -14.18 9.84 0.16
C PRO A 228 -13.20 10.64 1.02
N VAL A 229 -12.75 10.05 2.12
CA VAL A 229 -11.85 10.66 3.10
C VAL A 229 -10.67 9.76 3.39
N LEU A 230 -9.49 10.37 3.45
CA LEU A 230 -8.24 9.75 3.86
C LEU A 230 -7.65 10.54 5.05
N VAL A 231 -7.53 9.89 6.19
CA VAL A 231 -6.85 10.40 7.40
C VAL A 231 -5.48 9.75 7.47
N PHE A 232 -4.44 10.56 7.32
CA PHE A 232 -3.07 10.07 7.17
C PHE A 232 -2.05 11.07 7.71
N PRO A 233 -0.87 10.62 8.22
CA PRO A 233 0.10 11.53 8.80
C PRO A 233 0.58 12.59 7.81
N THR A 234 0.66 13.84 8.27
CA THR A 234 0.98 15.00 7.42
C THR A 234 2.30 14.83 6.67
N LYS A 235 3.32 14.32 7.37
CA LYS A 235 4.69 14.15 6.85
C LYS A 235 4.91 12.88 6.01
N VAL A 236 3.91 12.01 5.87
CA VAL A 236 3.98 10.83 5.01
C VAL A 236 3.09 11.02 3.80
N LYS A 237 3.70 10.98 2.61
CA LYS A 237 2.92 11.00 1.36
C LYS A 237 2.23 9.63 1.19
N PRO A 238 1.01 9.56 0.65
CA PRO A 238 0.35 8.28 0.36
C PRO A 238 1.22 7.32 -0.46
N GLU A 239 2.03 7.83 -1.38
CA GLU A 239 2.98 7.05 -2.19
C GLU A 239 4.12 6.45 -1.37
N GLU A 240 4.57 7.14 -0.32
CA GLU A 240 5.59 6.61 0.59
C GLU A 240 5.02 5.41 1.38
N ALA A 241 3.75 5.50 1.78
CA ALA A 241 3.06 4.39 2.47
C ALA A 241 2.77 3.20 1.54
N GLU A 242 2.34 3.47 0.31
CA GLU A 242 2.23 2.44 -0.73
C GLU A 242 3.59 1.80 -1.01
N LYS A 243 4.68 2.58 -1.07
CA LYS A 243 6.03 2.04 -1.24
C LYS A 243 6.44 1.15 -0.08
N ILE A 244 6.21 1.56 1.18
CA ILE A 244 6.42 0.73 2.36
C ILE A 244 5.69 -0.60 2.23
N PHE A 245 4.39 -0.53 1.90
CA PHE A 245 3.53 -1.70 1.75
C PHE A 245 4.00 -2.65 0.64
N ASN A 246 4.34 -2.12 -0.52
CA ASN A 246 4.77 -2.91 -1.68
C ASN A 246 6.17 -3.52 -1.46
N GLU A 247 7.11 -2.81 -0.85
CA GLU A 247 8.42 -3.38 -0.52
C GLU A 247 8.31 -4.56 0.47
N LEU A 248 7.41 -4.48 1.44
CA LEU A 248 7.12 -5.59 2.36
C LEU A 248 6.48 -6.79 1.64
N LEU A 249 5.57 -6.53 0.70
CA LEU A 249 4.98 -7.58 -0.13
C LEU A 249 6.02 -8.32 -0.97
N ASP A 250 6.97 -7.57 -1.55
CA ASP A 250 8.02 -8.09 -2.43
C ASP A 250 9.09 -8.88 -1.65
N LYS A 251 9.54 -8.35 -0.51
CA LYS A 251 10.65 -8.91 0.26
C LYS A 251 10.25 -9.86 1.39
N ARG A 252 9.01 -10.34 1.39
CA ARG A 252 8.47 -11.22 2.44
C ARG A 252 9.27 -12.50 2.70
N GLU A 253 9.94 -13.06 1.67
CA GLU A 253 10.78 -14.26 1.83
C GLU A 253 12.02 -13.96 2.69
N GLU A 254 12.51 -12.71 2.70
CA GLU A 254 13.62 -12.27 3.57
C GLU A 254 13.16 -12.04 5.02
N ILE A 255 11.84 -11.95 5.24
CA ILE A 255 11.23 -11.79 6.57
C ILE A 255 11.01 -13.16 7.22
N THR A 256 10.87 -14.23 6.44
CA THR A 256 10.53 -15.59 6.92
C THR A 256 11.60 -16.61 6.51
N GLU A 257 12.39 -17.10 7.48
CA GLU A 257 13.42 -18.12 7.25
C GLU A 257 12.80 -19.52 7.04
N ILE A 258 12.63 -20.02 5.79
CA ILE A 258 12.25 -21.44 5.58
C ILE A 258 12.92 -22.11 4.36
N SER A 259 13.24 -23.39 4.57
CA SER A 259 13.98 -24.36 3.76
C SER A 259 13.21 -24.94 2.53
N PRO A 260 13.91 -25.34 1.43
CA PRO A 260 13.30 -25.59 0.12
C PRO A 260 13.12 -27.08 -0.25
N THR A 261 12.21 -27.82 0.39
CA THR A 261 11.92 -29.21 -0.03
C THR A 261 10.41 -29.52 -0.07
N HIS A 262 9.98 -30.22 -1.15
CA HIS A 262 8.63 -30.73 -1.49
C HIS A 262 7.76 -29.96 -2.52
N VAL A 263 8.26 -29.69 -3.73
CA VAL A 263 7.58 -28.83 -4.75
C VAL A 263 6.49 -29.54 -5.59
N PHE A 264 5.50 -30.23 -5.01
CA PHE A 264 4.38 -30.76 -5.80
C PHE A 264 3.04 -30.57 -5.09
N PHE A 265 2.07 -30.01 -5.81
CA PHE A 265 0.69 -29.84 -5.36
C PHE A 265 -0.30 -30.41 -6.39
N GLU A 266 -1.36 -31.07 -5.90
CA GLU A 266 -2.53 -31.42 -6.72
C GLU A 266 -3.55 -30.25 -6.76
N PRO A 267 -4.32 -30.07 -7.85
CA PRO A 267 -5.41 -29.10 -7.91
C PRO A 267 -6.43 -29.30 -6.77
N GLY A 268 -6.44 -28.41 -5.77
CA GLY A 268 -7.32 -28.47 -4.61
C GLY A 268 -6.63 -28.76 -3.28
N GLU A 269 -5.32 -28.98 -3.26
CA GLU A 269 -4.54 -29.02 -2.01
C GLU A 269 -4.47 -27.65 -1.32
N ALA A 270 -4.24 -27.68 0.00
CA ALA A 270 -4.32 -26.51 0.85
C ALA A 270 -3.33 -25.43 0.41
N ILE A 271 -3.87 -24.34 -0.14
CA ILE A 271 -3.14 -23.09 -0.31
C ILE A 271 -2.63 -22.66 1.07
N GLU A 272 -1.31 -22.65 1.26
CA GLU A 272 -0.68 -22.18 2.50
C GLU A 272 -0.59 -20.64 2.53
N LYS A 273 -0.67 -19.94 1.40
CA LYS A 273 -0.93 -18.48 1.38
C LYS A 273 -2.40 -18.13 1.62
N THR A 274 -2.63 -16.94 2.15
CA THR A 274 -3.99 -16.44 2.28
C THR A 274 -4.59 -16.08 0.92
N PRO A 275 -5.93 -15.99 0.80
CA PRO A 275 -6.57 -15.65 -0.45
C PRO A 275 -6.10 -14.32 -1.04
N ILE A 276 -5.98 -13.25 -0.24
CA ILE A 276 -5.57 -11.92 -0.72
C ILE A 276 -4.14 -11.97 -1.26
N GLN A 277 -3.22 -12.59 -0.51
CA GLN A 277 -1.83 -12.75 -0.92
C GLN A 277 -1.70 -13.49 -2.25
N THR A 278 -2.48 -14.57 -2.39
CA THR A 278 -2.49 -15.37 -3.61
C THR A 278 -2.94 -14.53 -4.82
N LEU A 279 -3.99 -13.72 -4.65
CA LEU A 279 -4.48 -12.85 -5.71
C LEU A 279 -3.48 -11.75 -6.07
N LEU A 280 -2.77 -11.19 -5.08
CA LEU A 280 -1.70 -10.20 -5.32
C LEU A 280 -0.55 -10.77 -6.15
N ILE A 281 -0.11 -11.99 -5.85
CA ILE A 281 0.94 -12.67 -6.63
C ILE A 281 0.49 -12.84 -8.08
N ILE A 282 -0.75 -13.31 -8.29
CA ILE A 282 -1.31 -13.51 -9.62
C ILE A 282 -1.40 -12.17 -10.37
N ARG A 283 -1.90 -11.10 -9.74
CA ARG A 283 -1.93 -9.75 -10.34
C ARG A 283 -0.56 -9.33 -10.84
N GLU A 284 0.48 -9.53 -10.03
CA GLU A 284 1.82 -9.08 -10.37
C GLU A 284 2.44 -9.88 -11.52
N MET A 285 2.20 -11.19 -11.54
CA MET A 285 2.59 -12.04 -12.68
C MET A 285 1.98 -11.55 -13.99
N PHE A 286 0.71 -11.12 -13.98
CA PHE A 286 0.00 -10.64 -15.17
C PHE A 286 0.43 -9.24 -15.63
N SER A 287 0.83 -8.38 -14.69
CA SER A 287 0.95 -6.94 -14.96
C SER A 287 2.40 -6.49 -15.24
N HIS A 288 3.40 -6.98 -14.50
CA HIS A 288 4.76 -6.42 -14.55
C HIS A 288 5.85 -7.42 -14.87
N GLY A 289 5.50 -8.71 -14.78
CA GLY A 289 6.46 -9.79 -14.99
C GLY A 289 7.31 -9.99 -13.74
N TRP A 290 7.37 -11.25 -13.30
CA TRP A 290 8.01 -11.61 -12.05
C TRP A 290 9.53 -11.77 -12.26
N ARG A 291 10.34 -11.16 -11.37
CA ARG A 291 11.82 -11.26 -11.41
C ARG A 291 12.46 -10.88 -12.76
N GLY A 292 11.96 -9.81 -13.39
CA GLY A 292 12.51 -9.28 -14.65
C GLY A 292 12.14 -10.07 -15.91
N ARG A 293 11.20 -11.02 -15.81
CA ARG A 293 10.59 -11.69 -16.97
C ARG A 293 9.49 -10.83 -17.59
N GLN A 294 8.99 -11.22 -18.76
CA GLN A 294 7.84 -10.53 -19.36
C GLN A 294 6.54 -10.84 -18.59
N PRO A 295 5.57 -9.91 -18.56
CA PRO A 295 4.27 -10.16 -17.96
C PRO A 295 3.60 -11.40 -18.56
N LEU A 296 3.01 -12.23 -17.70
CA LEU A 296 2.38 -13.49 -18.08
C LEU A 296 1.33 -13.29 -19.17
N GLY A 297 0.54 -12.22 -19.10
CA GLY A 297 -0.46 -11.91 -20.14
C GLY A 297 0.13 -11.79 -21.55
N ARG A 298 1.34 -11.22 -21.68
CA ARG A 298 2.07 -11.12 -22.96
C ARG A 298 2.62 -12.46 -23.40
N THR A 299 3.23 -13.21 -22.48
CA THR A 299 3.73 -14.57 -22.71
C THR A 299 2.62 -15.49 -23.22
N LEU A 300 1.45 -15.47 -22.57
CA LEU A 300 0.29 -16.26 -22.97
C LEU A 300 -0.24 -15.87 -24.35
N ARG A 301 -0.25 -14.56 -24.67
CA ARG A 301 -0.68 -14.07 -25.99
C ARG A 301 0.25 -14.52 -27.10
N ALA A 302 1.56 -14.50 -26.85
CA ALA A 302 2.56 -14.97 -27.81
C ALA A 302 2.37 -16.46 -28.10
N ILE A 303 2.20 -17.28 -27.05
CA ILE A 303 1.94 -18.71 -27.22
C ILE A 303 0.62 -18.95 -27.95
N ALA A 304 -0.45 -18.24 -27.59
CA ALA A 304 -1.75 -18.39 -28.25
C ALA A 304 -1.71 -18.06 -29.75
N SER A 305 -0.85 -17.11 -30.14
CA SER A 305 -0.68 -16.69 -31.54
C SER A 305 0.18 -17.67 -32.35
N ALA A 306 1.07 -18.41 -31.69
CA ALA A 306 1.98 -19.35 -32.33
C ALA A 306 2.19 -20.58 -31.43
N PRO A 307 1.14 -21.43 -31.23
CA PRO A 307 1.26 -22.59 -30.36
C PRO A 307 2.24 -23.60 -30.94
N ASP A 308 2.91 -24.30 -30.05
CA ASP A 308 3.81 -25.39 -30.42
C ASP A 308 3.03 -26.46 -31.20
N LYS A 309 3.69 -27.02 -32.21
CA LYS A 309 3.08 -27.99 -33.10
C LYS A 309 4.05 -29.09 -33.50
N HIS A 310 3.50 -30.24 -33.82
CA HIS A 310 4.25 -31.40 -34.28
C HIS A 310 3.50 -32.10 -35.41
N LEU A 311 4.23 -32.69 -36.36
CA LEU A 311 3.64 -33.46 -37.45
C LEU A 311 3.47 -34.90 -37.02
N ILE A 312 2.24 -35.39 -37.02
CA ILE A 312 1.98 -36.82 -36.82
C ILE A 312 1.59 -37.46 -38.14
N LYS A 313 1.96 -38.74 -38.26
CA LYS A 313 1.57 -39.62 -39.35
C LYS A 313 0.46 -40.51 -38.84
N GLU A 314 -0.68 -40.48 -39.50
CA GLU A 314 -1.82 -41.33 -39.17
C GLU A 314 -2.24 -42.10 -40.42
N ARG A 315 -2.62 -43.38 -40.24
CA ARG A 315 -3.15 -44.20 -41.31
C ARG A 315 -4.67 -44.11 -41.28
N ILE A 316 -5.26 -43.59 -42.36
CA ILE A 316 -6.71 -43.49 -42.50
C ILE A 316 -7.19 -44.36 -43.67
N ALA A 317 -8.38 -44.95 -43.54
CA ALA A 317 -8.99 -45.71 -44.61
C ALA A 317 -9.65 -44.74 -45.61
N VAL A 318 -9.15 -44.71 -46.84
CA VAL A 318 -9.65 -43.84 -47.92
C VAL A 318 -10.07 -44.64 -49.14
N ASN A 319 -10.78 -43.99 -50.06
CA ASN A 319 -11.04 -44.58 -51.37
C ASN A 319 -9.70 -44.83 -52.10
N PRO A 320 -9.47 -46.00 -52.72
CA PRO A 320 -8.22 -46.28 -53.42
C PRO A 320 -7.82 -45.28 -54.50
N TYR A 321 -8.78 -44.53 -55.07
CA TYR A 321 -8.51 -43.49 -56.07
C TYR A 321 -8.12 -42.14 -55.45
N GLU A 322 -8.30 -41.97 -54.14
CA GLU A 322 -7.94 -40.77 -53.38
C GLU A 322 -6.62 -40.93 -52.63
N ALA A 323 -6.08 -42.16 -52.55
CA ALA A 323 -4.84 -42.46 -51.85
C ALA A 323 -3.63 -41.80 -52.51
N THR A 324 -2.83 -41.11 -51.71
CA THR A 324 -1.66 -40.33 -52.15
C THR A 324 -0.33 -41.07 -51.91
N SER A 325 -0.27 -41.92 -50.90
CA SER A 325 0.93 -42.69 -50.52
C SER A 325 0.58 -44.16 -50.28
N LEU A 326 0.86 -45.01 -51.26
CA LEU A 326 0.61 -46.46 -51.19
C LEU A 326 1.91 -47.23 -50.91
N ASP A 327 1.98 -47.89 -49.75
CA ASP A 327 3.05 -48.84 -49.43
C ASP A 327 2.53 -50.29 -49.36
N ALA A 328 3.47 -51.24 -49.22
CA ALA A 328 3.14 -52.67 -49.18
C ALA A 328 2.26 -53.01 -47.97
N ASP A 329 2.44 -52.32 -46.85
CA ASP A 329 1.68 -52.52 -45.62
C ASP A 329 0.23 -52.06 -45.80
N SER A 330 -0.01 -50.94 -46.48
CA SER A 330 -1.36 -50.45 -46.80
C SER A 330 -2.15 -51.45 -47.66
N LEU A 331 -1.52 -52.06 -48.65
CA LEU A 331 -2.14 -53.09 -49.49
C LEU A 331 -2.42 -54.37 -48.69
N PHE A 332 -1.46 -54.78 -47.85
CA PHE A 332 -1.60 -55.96 -46.99
C PHE A 332 -2.73 -55.77 -45.96
N ASN A 333 -2.79 -54.63 -45.29
CA ASN A 333 -3.83 -54.29 -44.33
C ASN A 333 -5.21 -54.25 -44.99
N ALA A 334 -5.32 -53.72 -46.22
CA ALA A 334 -6.59 -53.73 -46.96
C ALA A 334 -7.07 -55.16 -47.28
N VAL A 335 -6.16 -56.10 -47.57
CA VAL A 335 -6.49 -57.53 -47.70
C VAL A 335 -6.94 -58.12 -46.37
N MET A 336 -6.18 -57.87 -45.29
CA MET A 336 -6.46 -58.43 -43.96
C MET A 336 -7.77 -57.90 -43.36
N ASN A 337 -8.09 -56.62 -43.59
CA ASN A 337 -9.32 -55.98 -43.12
C ASN A 337 -10.54 -56.28 -44.01
N GLY A 338 -10.38 -57.06 -45.08
CA GLY A 338 -11.48 -57.45 -45.97
C GLY A 338 -12.01 -56.32 -46.85
N TRP A 339 -11.23 -55.27 -47.10
CA TRP A 339 -11.62 -54.13 -47.94
C TRP A 339 -11.44 -54.42 -49.42
N ILE A 340 -11.89 -55.59 -49.87
CA ILE A 340 -11.72 -56.07 -51.25
C ILE A 340 -13.00 -56.75 -51.70
N ASN A 341 -13.51 -56.34 -52.86
CA ASN A 341 -14.68 -56.92 -53.49
C ASN A 341 -14.38 -57.43 -54.90
N GLN A 342 -15.11 -58.47 -55.32
CA GLN A 342 -15.12 -58.92 -56.71
C GLN A 342 -15.95 -57.95 -57.55
N LYS A 343 -15.31 -57.11 -58.38
CA LYS A 343 -15.98 -56.11 -59.22
C LYS A 343 -15.19 -55.80 -60.49
N SER A 344 -15.86 -55.28 -61.51
CA SER A 344 -15.26 -54.65 -62.70
C SER A 344 -15.58 -53.14 -62.71
N PRO A 345 -14.61 -52.25 -62.98
CA PRO A 345 -13.18 -52.51 -63.19
C PRO A 345 -12.48 -53.06 -61.93
N TYR A 346 -11.42 -53.86 -62.11
CA TYR A 346 -10.65 -54.51 -61.03
C TYR A 346 -9.25 -53.90 -60.90
N HIS A 347 -8.70 -53.89 -59.68
CA HIS A 347 -7.33 -53.46 -59.40
C HIS A 347 -6.31 -54.58 -59.63
N PHE A 348 -6.65 -55.84 -59.31
CA PHE A 348 -5.78 -57.00 -59.56
C PHE A 348 -6.58 -58.27 -59.85
N LYS A 349 -5.92 -59.33 -60.33
CA LYS A 349 -6.52 -60.66 -60.53
C LYS A 349 -5.88 -61.68 -59.60
N PHE A 350 -6.71 -62.53 -59.00
CA PHE A 350 -6.26 -63.72 -58.28
C PHE A 350 -7.06 -64.92 -58.78
N LYS A 351 -6.38 -65.97 -59.25
CA LYS A 351 -7.00 -67.16 -59.85
C LYS A 351 -8.04 -66.82 -60.95
N ASN A 352 -7.69 -65.90 -61.86
CA ASN A 352 -8.55 -65.40 -62.94
C ASN A 352 -9.82 -64.63 -62.54
N VAL A 353 -10.04 -64.37 -61.25
CA VAL A 353 -11.12 -63.51 -60.74
C VAL A 353 -10.57 -62.11 -60.47
N GLY A 354 -11.27 -61.06 -60.91
CA GLY A 354 -10.90 -59.67 -60.70
C GLY A 354 -11.37 -59.14 -59.34
N TYR A 355 -10.47 -58.46 -58.63
CA TYR A 355 -10.72 -57.87 -57.32
C TYR A 355 -10.39 -56.38 -57.33
N ALA A 356 -11.21 -55.58 -56.66
CA ALA A 356 -10.99 -54.16 -56.42
C ALA A 356 -11.02 -53.89 -54.92
N PHE A 357 -10.04 -53.14 -54.45
CA PHE A 357 -10.07 -52.53 -53.12
C PHE A 357 -11.29 -51.60 -53.00
N THR A 358 -12.00 -51.65 -51.88
CA THR A 358 -13.05 -50.70 -51.53
C THR A 358 -12.54 -49.57 -50.66
N LEU A 359 -11.54 -49.87 -49.82
CA LEU A 359 -10.81 -48.93 -48.99
C LEU A 359 -9.35 -49.36 -48.97
N ILE A 360 -8.45 -48.40 -48.77
CA ILE A 360 -7.03 -48.64 -48.54
C ILE A 360 -6.52 -47.69 -47.47
N GLU A 361 -5.55 -48.11 -46.68
CA GLU A 361 -4.88 -47.22 -45.75
C GLU A 361 -3.99 -46.24 -46.52
N ASP A 362 -4.18 -44.95 -46.30
CA ASP A 362 -3.26 -43.90 -46.73
C ASP A 362 -2.60 -43.28 -45.51
N GLU A 363 -1.31 -43.00 -45.61
CA GLU A 363 -0.56 -42.31 -44.56
C GLU A 363 -0.69 -40.81 -44.78
N ILE A 364 -1.56 -40.16 -44.01
CA ILE A 364 -1.68 -38.71 -44.04
C ILE A 364 -0.80 -38.10 -42.95
N THR A 365 -0.12 -37.02 -43.32
CA THR A 365 0.62 -36.20 -42.35
C THR A 365 -0.27 -35.03 -41.97
N ARG A 366 -0.61 -34.91 -40.68
CA ARG A 366 -1.32 -33.75 -40.15
C ARG A 366 -0.54 -33.06 -39.05
N ILE A 367 -0.80 -31.77 -38.90
CA ILE A 367 -0.32 -30.98 -37.77
C ILE A 367 -1.20 -31.30 -36.56
N THR A 368 -0.58 -31.53 -35.42
CA THR A 368 -1.27 -31.55 -34.11
C THR A 368 -0.58 -30.58 -33.17
N HIS A 369 -1.38 -29.96 -32.32
CA HIS A 369 -0.94 -29.12 -31.22
C HIS A 369 -0.87 -29.90 -29.90
N ASP A 370 -1.14 -31.21 -29.88
CA ASP A 370 -1.05 -32.02 -28.66
C ASP A 370 0.40 -32.37 -28.26
N THR A 371 1.19 -31.33 -27.99
CA THR A 371 2.60 -31.38 -27.62
C THR A 371 2.80 -31.19 -26.13
N TYR A 372 3.91 -31.68 -25.58
CA TYR A 372 4.21 -31.50 -24.16
C TYR A 372 4.16 -30.03 -23.70
N PRO A 373 4.76 -29.04 -24.40
CA PRO A 373 4.63 -27.62 -24.05
C PRO A 373 3.18 -27.15 -23.93
N ASN A 374 2.29 -27.58 -24.84
CA ASN A 374 0.86 -27.22 -24.80
C ASN A 374 0.10 -27.93 -23.69
N ARG A 375 0.41 -29.20 -23.41
CA ARG A 375 -0.17 -29.93 -22.27
C ARG A 375 0.21 -29.27 -20.94
N PHE A 376 1.46 -28.86 -20.80
CA PHE A 376 1.91 -28.06 -19.65
C PHE A 376 1.13 -26.74 -19.56
N LEU A 377 1.01 -26.01 -20.66
CA LEU A 377 0.29 -24.74 -20.65
C LEU A 377 -1.18 -24.91 -20.23
N LYS A 378 -1.87 -25.91 -20.77
CA LYS A 378 -3.25 -26.24 -20.39
C LYS A 378 -3.37 -26.58 -18.91
N TYR A 379 -2.40 -27.33 -18.38
CA TYR A 379 -2.31 -27.62 -16.94
C TYR A 379 -2.13 -26.33 -16.11
N PHE A 380 -1.19 -25.47 -16.48
CA PHE A 380 -0.92 -24.23 -15.77
C PHE A 380 -2.12 -23.26 -15.79
N LEU A 381 -2.78 -23.10 -16.94
CA LEU A 381 -3.97 -22.25 -17.06
C LEU A 381 -5.13 -22.75 -16.20
N LYS A 382 -5.36 -24.08 -16.14
CA LYS A 382 -6.36 -24.66 -15.24
C LYS A 382 -5.99 -24.47 -13.77
N PHE A 383 -4.70 -24.62 -13.43
CA PHE A 383 -4.21 -24.35 -12.10
C PHE A 383 -4.47 -22.89 -11.67
N LEU A 384 -4.15 -21.92 -12.53
CA LEU A 384 -4.43 -20.49 -12.31
C LEU A 384 -5.92 -20.23 -12.10
N MET A 385 -6.76 -20.69 -13.03
CA MET A 385 -8.21 -20.50 -12.97
C MET A 385 -8.80 -21.07 -11.68
N ASN A 386 -8.41 -22.29 -11.30
CA ASN A 386 -8.86 -22.92 -10.06
C ASN A 386 -8.37 -22.18 -8.82
N THR A 387 -7.12 -21.71 -8.82
CA THR A 387 -6.54 -20.95 -7.71
C THR A 387 -7.28 -19.64 -7.51
N ILE A 388 -7.53 -18.89 -8.59
CA ILE A 388 -8.31 -17.66 -8.57
C ILE A 388 -9.71 -17.93 -8.01
N ASN A 389 -10.43 -18.90 -8.58
CA ASN A 389 -11.79 -19.24 -8.15
C ASN A 389 -11.85 -19.68 -6.68
N LEU A 390 -10.84 -20.42 -6.19
CA LEU A 390 -10.76 -20.83 -4.79
C LEU A 390 -10.51 -19.63 -3.86
N CYS A 391 -9.60 -18.74 -4.24
CA CYS A 391 -9.31 -17.53 -3.47
C CYS A 391 -10.51 -16.59 -3.45
N GLU A 392 -11.11 -16.31 -4.60
CA GLU A 392 -12.37 -15.58 -4.70
C GLU A 392 -13.46 -16.23 -3.88
N GLY A 393 -13.61 -17.56 -3.94
CA GLY A 393 -14.57 -18.30 -3.15
C GLY A 393 -14.32 -18.19 -1.65
N LYS A 394 -13.06 -18.18 -1.19
CA LYS A 394 -12.70 -17.97 0.23
C LYS A 394 -12.92 -16.52 0.68
N ILE A 395 -12.71 -15.56 -0.21
CA ILE A 395 -12.97 -14.14 0.03
C ILE A 395 -14.49 -13.89 0.05
N LYS A 396 -15.23 -14.37 -0.93
CA LYS A 396 -16.69 -14.20 -1.03
C LYS A 396 -17.46 -15.10 -0.06
N GLY A 397 -16.92 -16.26 0.32
CA GLY A 397 -17.62 -17.39 0.95
C GLY A 397 -17.61 -17.47 2.49
N LYS A 398 -17.09 -16.48 3.23
CA LYS A 398 -17.34 -16.36 4.69
C LYS A 398 -18.73 -15.79 5.04
N GLN A 399 -19.71 -15.92 4.15
CA GLN A 399 -21.04 -15.32 4.29
C GLN A 399 -22.04 -16.23 5.03
N LYS A 400 -21.89 -16.26 6.35
CA LYS A 400 -23.02 -16.35 7.29
C LYS A 400 -22.62 -15.64 8.59
N GLY A 401 -22.52 -14.32 8.53
CA GLY A 401 -22.52 -13.51 9.75
C GLY A 401 -21.62 -12.28 9.76
N GLU A 402 -20.39 -12.32 9.24
CA GLU A 402 -19.44 -11.23 9.52
C GLU A 402 -18.50 -10.91 8.35
N VAL A 403 -18.38 -9.60 8.10
CA VAL A 403 -17.43 -8.85 7.27
C VAL A 403 -17.47 -9.14 5.76
N GLU A 404 -18.34 -8.39 5.06
CA GLU A 404 -18.15 -8.06 3.65
C GLU A 404 -16.73 -7.44 3.48
N TYR A 405 -16.00 -7.79 2.43
CA TYR A 405 -14.70 -7.16 2.15
C TYR A 405 -14.98 -5.73 1.70
N ARG A 406 -14.90 -4.79 2.64
CA ARG A 406 -15.44 -3.43 2.51
C ARG A 406 -14.41 -2.40 2.04
N GLU A 407 -13.13 -2.76 2.03
CA GLU A 407 -12.04 -1.96 1.47
C GLU A 407 -12.11 -1.88 -0.06
N SER A 408 -12.06 -0.65 -0.58
CA SER A 408 -12.16 -0.35 -2.02
C SER A 408 -11.07 -1.04 -2.85
N TRP A 409 -9.84 -1.09 -2.33
CA TRP A 409 -8.71 -1.69 -3.06
C TRP A 409 -8.80 -3.21 -3.19
N ILE A 410 -9.37 -3.93 -2.19
CA ILE A 410 -9.59 -5.37 -2.28
C ILE A 410 -10.64 -5.67 -3.36
N LYS A 411 -11.69 -4.85 -3.46
CA LYS A 411 -12.69 -4.97 -4.52
C LYS A 411 -12.07 -4.76 -5.90
N ASN A 412 -11.17 -3.79 -6.05
CA ASN A 412 -10.43 -3.55 -7.28
C ASN A 412 -9.52 -4.73 -7.63
N LEU A 413 -8.77 -5.27 -6.65
CA LEU A 413 -7.95 -6.46 -6.83
C LEU A 413 -8.77 -7.65 -7.34
N ILE A 414 -9.93 -7.92 -6.72
CA ILE A 414 -10.83 -8.99 -7.16
C ILE A 414 -11.28 -8.74 -8.61
N LYS A 415 -11.69 -7.52 -8.94
CA LYS A 415 -12.15 -7.17 -10.29
C LYS A 415 -11.05 -7.34 -11.34
N GLU A 416 -9.83 -6.90 -11.06
CA GLU A 416 -8.67 -7.08 -11.95
C GLU A 416 -8.38 -8.57 -12.17
N VAL A 417 -8.41 -9.35 -11.08
CA VAL A 417 -8.18 -10.79 -11.17
C VAL A 417 -9.31 -11.52 -11.89
N GLU A 418 -10.57 -11.09 -11.75
CA GLU A 418 -11.71 -11.60 -12.51
C GLU A 418 -11.50 -11.39 -14.03
N GLU A 419 -10.92 -10.25 -14.43
CA GLU A 419 -10.55 -9.99 -15.83
C GLU A 419 -9.45 -10.94 -16.32
N TYR A 420 -8.44 -11.22 -15.50
CA TYR A 420 -7.42 -12.23 -15.84
C TYR A 420 -8.02 -13.63 -15.92
N ASN A 421 -8.94 -13.98 -15.02
CA ASN A 421 -9.63 -15.26 -15.02
C ASN A 421 -10.45 -15.45 -16.30
N LYS A 422 -11.18 -14.40 -16.72
CA LYS A 422 -11.90 -14.37 -17.99
C LYS A 422 -10.97 -14.53 -19.19
N TYR A 423 -9.81 -13.88 -19.16
CA TYR A 423 -8.79 -14.04 -20.21
C TYR A 423 -8.23 -15.46 -20.25
N VAL A 424 -7.93 -16.07 -19.10
CA VAL A 424 -7.50 -17.47 -19.01
C VAL A 424 -8.56 -18.42 -19.56
N MET A 425 -9.84 -18.19 -19.26
CA MET A 425 -10.95 -18.96 -19.83
C MET A 425 -11.02 -18.84 -21.36
N GLN A 426 -10.79 -17.65 -21.91
CA GLN A 426 -10.75 -17.46 -23.37
C GLN A 426 -9.62 -18.27 -24.02
N LEU A 427 -8.44 -18.31 -23.39
CA LEU A 427 -7.31 -19.11 -23.88
C LEU A 427 -7.58 -20.62 -23.82
N LEU A 428 -8.26 -21.08 -22.78
CA LEU A 428 -8.65 -22.49 -22.63
C LEU A 428 -9.70 -22.93 -23.67
N ASN A 429 -10.44 -21.99 -24.25
CA ASN A 429 -11.49 -22.22 -25.25
C ASN A 429 -11.01 -22.01 -26.71
N LEU A 430 -9.70 -21.88 -26.95
CA LEU A 430 -9.16 -21.80 -28.32
C LEU A 430 -9.29 -23.16 -29.01
N GLU A 431 -9.58 -23.16 -30.32
CA GLU A 431 -9.82 -24.41 -31.10
C GLU A 431 -8.65 -25.41 -30.99
N TRP A 432 -7.40 -24.94 -31.04
CA TRP A 432 -6.24 -25.82 -30.93
C TRP A 432 -6.07 -26.42 -29.53
N MET A 433 -6.66 -25.80 -28.50
CA MET A 433 -6.59 -26.25 -27.11
C MET A 433 -7.53 -27.41 -26.82
N ASP A 434 -8.57 -27.61 -27.65
CA ASP A 434 -9.52 -28.73 -27.53
C ASP A 434 -8.85 -30.08 -27.78
N GLU A 435 -7.93 -30.16 -28.76
CA GLU A 435 -7.18 -31.40 -29.05
C GLU A 435 -6.05 -31.69 -28.04
N VAL A 436 -5.65 -30.71 -27.23
CA VAL A 436 -4.54 -30.86 -26.27
C VAL A 436 -4.97 -31.70 -25.06
N THR A 437 -4.26 -32.79 -24.83
CA THR A 437 -4.53 -33.71 -23.72
C THR A 437 -4.25 -33.06 -22.37
N GLN A 438 -5.15 -33.22 -21.40
CA GLN A 438 -4.91 -32.76 -20.04
C GLN A 438 -3.99 -33.73 -19.30
N ILE A 439 -2.92 -33.20 -18.71
CA ILE A 439 -2.09 -33.93 -17.75
C ILE A 439 -2.59 -33.66 -16.33
N THR A 440 -2.51 -34.66 -15.46
CA THR A 440 -2.84 -34.57 -14.03
C THR A 440 -1.60 -34.43 -13.16
N HIS A 441 -0.46 -34.94 -13.62
CA HIS A 441 0.84 -34.82 -13.00
C HIS A 441 1.81 -34.16 -13.99
N LEU A 442 2.67 -33.25 -13.50
CA LEU A 442 3.64 -32.54 -14.33
C LEU A 442 4.92 -33.38 -14.51
N PRO A 443 5.23 -33.90 -15.72
CA PRO A 443 6.49 -34.60 -15.96
C PRO A 443 7.67 -33.61 -15.98
N PRO A 444 8.93 -34.06 -15.90
CA PRO A 444 10.09 -33.19 -16.08
C PRO A 444 10.01 -32.37 -17.38
N PRO A 445 10.45 -31.09 -17.38
CA PRO A 445 10.31 -30.21 -18.52
C PRO A 445 11.09 -30.74 -19.72
N SER A 446 10.44 -30.79 -20.88
CA SER A 446 11.12 -31.15 -22.13
C SER A 446 12.14 -30.09 -22.55
N GLN A 447 13.20 -30.48 -23.27
CA GLN A 447 14.15 -29.52 -23.84
C GLN A 447 13.47 -28.51 -24.78
N LYS A 448 12.41 -28.93 -25.46
CA LYS A 448 11.63 -28.07 -26.36
C LYS A 448 10.95 -26.94 -25.60
N LEU A 449 10.35 -27.24 -24.44
CA LEU A 449 9.75 -26.25 -23.53
C LEU A 449 10.79 -25.24 -23.03
N LEU A 450 11.96 -25.72 -22.58
CA LEU A 450 12.98 -24.84 -21.97
C LEU A 450 13.69 -23.93 -22.97
N LYS A 451 13.78 -24.34 -24.24
CA LYS A 451 14.43 -23.57 -25.31
C LYS A 451 13.53 -22.49 -25.90
N ASP A 452 12.21 -22.66 -25.83
CA ASP A 452 11.28 -21.64 -26.29
C ASP A 452 11.15 -20.52 -25.23
N PRO A 453 11.39 -19.25 -25.58
CA PRO A 453 11.41 -18.17 -24.61
C PRO A 453 10.06 -17.96 -23.91
N PHE A 454 8.93 -18.18 -24.60
CA PHE A 454 7.61 -17.95 -24.03
C PHE A 454 7.16 -19.12 -23.16
N TYR A 455 7.32 -20.36 -23.61
CA TYR A 455 6.98 -21.53 -22.79
C TYR A 455 7.89 -21.65 -21.56
N SER A 456 9.18 -21.34 -21.70
CA SER A 456 10.12 -21.31 -20.58
C SER A 456 9.73 -20.24 -19.55
N SER A 457 9.35 -19.03 -20.00
CA SER A 457 8.85 -17.98 -19.10
C SER A 457 7.60 -18.44 -18.34
N ALA A 458 6.60 -18.99 -19.04
CA ALA A 458 5.38 -19.49 -18.41
C ALA A 458 5.66 -20.62 -17.39
N PHE A 459 6.66 -21.46 -17.65
CA PHE A 459 7.09 -22.50 -16.73
C PHE A 459 7.73 -21.95 -15.46
N PHE A 460 8.59 -20.94 -15.57
CA PHE A 460 9.16 -20.29 -14.39
C PHE A 460 8.13 -19.48 -13.60
N ASP A 461 7.15 -18.88 -14.27
CA ASP A 461 6.02 -18.21 -13.62
C ASP A 461 5.18 -19.20 -12.81
N TYR A 462 4.91 -20.40 -13.36
CA TYR A 462 4.28 -21.49 -12.62
C TYR A 462 5.07 -21.91 -11.37
N LEU A 463 6.39 -22.11 -11.51
CA LEU A 463 7.24 -22.50 -10.38
C LEU A 463 7.29 -21.42 -9.30
N ASP A 464 7.39 -20.15 -9.70
CA ASP A 464 7.39 -19.03 -8.76
C ASP A 464 6.04 -18.92 -8.05
N LEU A 465 4.92 -19.11 -8.74
CA LEU A 465 3.61 -19.15 -8.09
C LEU A 465 3.56 -20.25 -7.01
N ILE A 466 3.95 -21.48 -7.35
CA ILE A 466 3.94 -22.60 -6.39
C ILE A 466 4.86 -22.34 -5.18
N ARG A 467 6.07 -21.82 -5.41
CA ARG A 467 6.99 -21.48 -4.32
C ARG A 467 6.36 -20.47 -3.36
N ASN A 468 5.67 -19.48 -3.91
CA ASN A 468 5.08 -18.42 -3.12
C ASN A 468 3.82 -18.85 -2.37
N LEU A 469 3.10 -19.86 -2.86
CA LEU A 469 1.89 -20.41 -2.21
C LEU A 469 2.17 -21.19 -0.92
N ARG A 470 3.44 -21.44 -0.55
CA ARG A 470 3.91 -22.31 0.56
C ARG A 470 4.14 -21.63 1.91
N ILE A 471 3.72 -20.38 2.09
CA ILE A 471 4.02 -19.62 3.31
C ILE A 471 2.72 -19.14 3.94
N VAL A 472 2.28 -19.83 4.99
CA VAL A 472 1.21 -19.33 5.87
C VAL A 472 1.77 -18.18 6.69
N ASP A 473 1.29 -16.97 6.41
CA ASP A 473 1.46 -15.82 7.28
C ASP A 473 0.07 -15.27 7.61
N GLU A 474 -0.62 -15.96 8.52
CA GLU A 474 -1.92 -15.53 9.04
C GLU A 474 -1.83 -14.16 9.72
N GLU A 475 -0.66 -13.81 10.28
CA GLU A 475 -0.43 -12.55 10.95
C GLU A 475 -0.36 -11.40 9.93
N PHE A 476 0.35 -11.57 8.82
CA PHE A 476 0.42 -10.54 7.79
C PHE A 476 -0.92 -10.34 7.03
N GLU A 477 -1.77 -11.37 6.95
CA GLU A 477 -3.12 -11.24 6.37
C GLU A 477 -3.99 -10.24 7.12
N LYS A 478 -3.78 -10.09 8.43
CA LYS A 478 -4.45 -9.07 9.24
C LYS A 478 -4.10 -7.67 8.72
N TYR A 479 -2.84 -7.42 8.42
CA TYR A 479 -2.36 -6.15 7.86
C TYR A 479 -2.91 -5.94 6.44
N LEU A 480 -2.99 -7.01 5.64
CA LEU A 480 -3.56 -6.97 4.29
C LEU A 480 -5.08 -6.78 4.23
N ARG A 481 -5.80 -6.89 5.35
CA ARG A 481 -7.24 -6.58 5.35
C ARG A 481 -7.52 -5.11 5.53
N ASN A 482 -6.64 -4.40 6.25
CA ASN A 482 -6.77 -2.97 6.51
C ASN A 482 -5.38 -2.35 6.67
N PRO A 483 -4.65 -2.15 5.56
CA PRO A 483 -3.26 -1.70 5.60
C PRO A 483 -3.12 -0.30 6.20
N ILE A 484 -4.18 0.50 6.16
CA ILE A 484 -4.18 1.88 6.65
C ILE A 484 -4.27 1.90 8.17
N THR A 485 -5.18 1.14 8.76
CA THR A 485 -5.25 1.00 10.22
C THR A 485 -3.98 0.36 10.78
N TRP A 486 -3.39 -0.61 10.06
CA TRP A 486 -2.16 -1.30 10.45
C TRP A 486 -0.87 -0.66 9.92
N MET A 487 -0.95 0.57 9.41
CA MET A 487 0.22 1.25 8.86
C MET A 487 1.34 1.49 9.89
N PRO A 488 1.05 1.76 11.18
CA PRO A 488 2.11 1.85 12.19
C PRO A 488 2.93 0.55 12.33
N GLU A 489 2.26 -0.59 12.37
CA GLU A 489 2.90 -1.91 12.48
C GLU A 489 3.63 -2.29 11.20
N LEU A 490 3.03 -2.03 10.04
CA LEU A 490 3.70 -2.20 8.74
C LEU A 490 4.94 -1.29 8.64
N TYR A 491 4.88 -0.07 9.16
CA TYR A 491 6.03 0.83 9.20
C TYR A 491 7.15 0.31 10.12
N GLU A 492 6.81 -0.27 11.28
CA GLU A 492 7.79 -0.96 12.14
C GLU A 492 8.47 -2.12 11.37
N LEU A 493 7.70 -3.00 10.74
CA LEU A 493 8.25 -4.10 9.93
C LEU A 493 9.19 -3.60 8.83
N TRP A 494 8.80 -2.51 8.16
CA TRP A 494 9.63 -1.90 7.10
C TRP A 494 10.90 -1.25 7.65
N CYS A 495 10.83 -0.59 8.81
CA CYS A 495 12.01 -0.11 9.51
C CYS A 495 12.99 -1.26 9.79
N GLY A 496 12.51 -2.37 10.33
CA GLY A 496 13.32 -3.55 10.60
C GLY A 496 13.97 -4.15 9.34
N LEU A 497 13.22 -4.22 8.23
CA LEU A 497 13.74 -4.64 6.93
C LEU A 497 14.87 -3.71 6.45
N LYS A 498 14.68 -2.39 6.50
CA LYS A 498 15.71 -1.42 6.08
C LYS A 498 16.92 -1.38 6.99
N LEU A 499 16.74 -1.52 8.30
CA LEU A 499 17.86 -1.64 9.22
C LEU A 499 18.71 -2.87 8.89
N ARG A 500 18.09 -4.04 8.63
CA ARG A 500 18.80 -5.26 8.22
C ARG A 500 19.54 -5.07 6.89
N GLU A 501 18.97 -4.38 5.92
CA GLU A 501 19.69 -4.03 4.68
C GLU A 501 20.94 -3.15 4.93
N MET A 502 20.90 -2.28 5.94
CA MET A 502 21.99 -1.34 6.24
C MET A 502 23.10 -1.90 7.11
N VAL A 503 22.76 -2.72 8.12
CA VAL A 503 23.71 -3.23 9.13
C VAL A 503 23.78 -4.76 9.25
N GLY A 504 22.98 -5.49 8.47
CA GLY A 504 22.97 -6.96 8.42
C GLY A 504 22.28 -7.63 9.61
N GLU A 505 22.76 -8.81 9.98
CA GLU A 505 22.19 -9.68 11.04
C GLU A 505 22.31 -9.09 12.46
N LYS A 506 22.94 -7.92 12.64
CA LYS A 506 23.14 -7.27 13.94
C LYS A 506 21.88 -6.62 14.52
N VAL A 507 20.75 -6.70 13.81
CA VAL A 507 19.47 -6.10 14.22
C VAL A 507 18.61 -7.18 14.88
N GLU A 508 18.42 -7.06 16.18
CA GLU A 508 17.44 -7.85 16.92
C GLU A 508 16.12 -7.07 16.99
N SER A 509 15.00 -7.72 16.67
CA SER A 509 13.66 -7.13 16.73
C SER A 509 12.94 -7.48 18.03
N GLN A 510 12.13 -6.53 18.53
CA GLN A 510 11.21 -6.64 19.65
C GLN A 510 11.79 -7.29 20.93
N HIS A 511 13.01 -6.88 21.30
CA HIS A 511 13.76 -7.43 22.43
C HIS A 511 13.17 -6.98 23.77
N GLU A 512 12.81 -7.93 24.63
CA GLU A 512 12.30 -7.63 25.97
C GLU A 512 13.45 -7.47 26.97
N PHE A 513 13.45 -6.34 27.69
CA PHE A 513 14.35 -6.14 28.82
C PHE A 513 13.59 -6.39 30.13
N PRO A 514 14.10 -7.28 31.00
CA PRO A 514 13.45 -7.57 32.27
C PRO A 514 13.42 -6.31 33.14
N ALA A 515 12.32 -6.10 33.87
CA ALA A 515 12.22 -5.02 34.84
C ALA A 515 13.35 -5.13 35.88
N LEU A 516 14.22 -4.12 35.95
CA LEU A 516 15.32 -4.07 36.90
C LEU A 516 14.78 -4.19 38.34
N LYS A 517 15.16 -5.26 39.05
CA LYS A 517 15.03 -5.38 40.50
C LYS A 517 16.40 -5.19 41.15
N TYR A 518 16.84 -3.95 41.34
CA TYR A 518 18.00 -3.69 42.19
C TYR A 518 17.64 -3.84 43.66
N ARG A 519 18.49 -4.57 44.40
CA ARG A 519 18.23 -4.96 45.80
C ARG A 519 18.30 -3.83 46.82
N ASN A 520 18.66 -2.58 46.46
CA ASN A 520 18.88 -1.52 47.46
C ASN A 520 18.71 -0.05 46.97
N ASN A 521 17.93 0.26 45.93
CA ASN A 521 17.52 1.65 45.66
C ASN A 521 16.18 1.72 44.90
N TRP A 522 15.30 2.62 45.34
CA TRP A 522 13.90 2.76 44.92
C TRP A 522 13.71 3.31 43.49
N ARG A 523 14.04 2.51 42.47
CA ARG A 523 13.57 2.74 41.09
C ARG A 523 13.15 1.42 40.46
N SER A 524 11.94 0.96 40.79
CA SER A 524 11.30 -0.14 40.08
C SER A 524 10.38 0.44 39.01
N TYR A 525 10.72 0.25 37.74
CA TYR A 525 9.72 0.36 36.68
C TYR A 525 8.87 -0.92 36.71
N SER A 526 7.57 -0.76 36.92
CA SER A 526 6.62 -1.90 37.02
C SER A 526 6.22 -2.48 35.66
N VAL A 527 6.76 -1.94 34.56
CA VAL A 527 6.39 -2.27 33.17
C VAL A 527 7.62 -2.79 32.43
N THR A 528 7.47 -3.88 31.69
CA THR A 528 8.51 -4.42 30.80
C THR A 528 8.86 -3.38 29.72
N LEU A 529 10.15 -3.12 29.52
CA LEU A 529 10.63 -2.20 28.50
C LEU A 529 10.95 -3.00 27.23
N ARG A 530 10.35 -2.62 26.10
CA ARG A 530 10.45 -3.34 24.83
C ARG A 530 10.67 -2.35 23.68
N PRO A 531 11.93 -1.94 23.44
CA PRO A 531 12.27 -1.22 22.22
C PRO A 531 12.03 -2.10 20.99
N ASP A 532 11.67 -1.49 19.86
CA ASP A 532 11.31 -2.22 18.64
C ASP A 532 12.53 -2.85 17.98
N PHE A 533 13.68 -2.17 18.03
CA PHE A 533 14.95 -2.71 17.55
C PHE A 533 16.10 -2.46 18.51
N LYS A 534 17.03 -3.41 18.49
CA LYS A 534 18.28 -3.37 19.22
C LYS A 534 19.42 -3.64 18.23
N ILE A 535 20.43 -2.78 18.28
CA ILE A 535 21.69 -2.97 17.55
C ILE A 535 22.79 -2.97 18.60
N ALA A 536 23.47 -4.10 18.73
CA ALA A 536 24.53 -4.28 19.72
C ALA A 536 25.81 -4.80 19.06
N ASN A 537 26.95 -4.34 19.58
CA ASN A 537 28.26 -4.98 19.43
C ASN A 537 28.87 -5.15 20.84
N GLU A 538 30.09 -5.68 20.91
CA GLU A 538 30.84 -5.88 22.17
C GLU A 538 30.94 -4.62 23.05
N ASN A 539 30.99 -3.42 22.46
CA ASN A 539 31.31 -2.18 23.20
C ASN A 539 30.15 -1.18 23.30
N ALA A 540 29.03 -1.38 22.59
CA ALA A 540 27.97 -0.39 22.54
C ALA A 540 26.60 -0.97 22.16
N LEU A 541 25.56 -0.28 22.63
CA LEU A 541 24.16 -0.63 22.46
C LEU A 541 23.39 0.58 21.93
N ILE A 542 22.68 0.41 20.81
CA ILE A 542 21.70 1.39 20.30
C ILE A 542 20.31 0.75 20.37
N LEU A 543 19.35 1.49 20.91
CA LEU A 543 17.94 1.12 20.92
C LEU A 543 17.16 2.03 19.98
N LEU A 544 16.27 1.44 19.20
CA LEU A 544 15.44 2.14 18.23
C LEU A 544 13.97 1.80 18.47
N ASP A 545 13.09 2.80 18.36
CA ASP A 545 11.62 2.65 18.45
C ASP A 545 11.02 3.28 17.19
N ALA A 546 10.26 2.51 16.41
CA ALA A 546 9.59 3.03 15.21
C ALA A 546 8.31 3.76 15.61
N LYS A 547 8.25 5.06 15.29
CA LYS A 547 7.11 5.93 15.58
C LYS A 547 6.50 6.45 14.29
N TYR A 548 5.34 5.91 13.93
CA TYR A 548 4.65 6.35 12.72
C TYR A 548 3.90 7.69 12.87
N ARG A 549 3.42 8.00 14.08
CA ARG A 549 2.63 9.23 14.36
C ARG A 549 3.51 10.46 14.44
N VAL A 550 3.06 11.56 13.84
CA VAL A 550 3.86 12.79 13.70
C VAL A 550 3.57 13.80 14.83
N GLU A 551 2.47 13.63 15.58
CA GLU A 551 2.10 14.44 16.76
C GLU A 551 3.27 14.63 17.73
N PHE A 552 4.00 13.54 18.02
CA PHE A 552 5.20 13.52 18.87
C PHE A 552 6.28 14.53 18.44
N ILE A 553 6.47 14.73 17.13
CA ILE A 553 7.49 15.63 16.61
C ILE A 553 7.08 17.07 16.80
N TYR A 554 5.82 17.43 16.53
CA TYR A 554 5.33 18.79 16.75
C TYR A 554 5.50 19.23 18.21
N GLU A 555 5.33 18.30 19.16
CA GLU A 555 5.60 18.57 20.57
C GLU A 555 7.09 18.84 20.83
N ILE A 556 8.00 18.05 20.24
CA ILE A 556 9.45 18.31 20.30
C ILE A 556 9.80 19.66 19.67
N GLU A 557 9.30 19.96 18.47
CA GLU A 557 9.59 21.23 17.79
C GLU A 557 9.11 22.42 18.64
N LYS A 558 7.95 22.29 19.27
CA LYS A 558 7.39 23.31 20.16
C LYS A 558 8.26 23.54 21.39
N ILE A 559 8.83 22.47 21.96
CA ILE A 559 9.78 22.59 23.08
C ILE A 559 11.04 23.32 22.61
N ILE A 560 11.63 22.89 21.49
CA ILE A 560 12.86 23.49 20.97
C ILE A 560 12.67 24.97 20.65
N LYS A 561 11.56 25.33 19.98
CA LYS A 561 11.23 26.73 19.68
C LYS A 561 11.07 27.57 20.94
N LYS A 562 10.43 27.03 21.98
CA LYS A 562 10.29 27.71 23.28
C LYS A 562 11.64 27.90 23.97
N GLU A 563 12.49 26.87 24.00
CA GLU A 563 13.84 26.95 24.60
C GLU A 563 14.75 27.98 23.91
N SER A 564 14.57 28.19 22.61
CA SER A 564 15.32 29.20 21.85
C SER A 564 14.84 30.65 22.07
N GLU A 565 13.63 30.84 22.59
CA GLU A 565 12.98 32.16 22.78
C GLU A 565 12.98 32.65 24.24
N SER A 566 13.26 31.79 25.23
CA SER A 566 13.25 32.14 26.67
C SER A 566 14.66 32.28 27.27
N SER A 567 15.00 33.49 27.71
CA SER A 567 16.22 33.80 28.49
C SER A 567 16.05 33.61 30.02
N GLU A 568 15.02 32.89 30.46
CA GLU A 568 14.74 32.57 31.88
C GLU A 568 14.63 31.05 32.10
N GLY A 569 15.72 30.32 31.91
CA GLY A 569 15.82 28.85 32.00
C GLY A 569 15.53 28.21 33.37
N GLU A 570 15.03 28.94 34.37
CA GLU A 570 14.73 28.39 35.71
C GLU A 570 13.22 28.27 36.01
N ARG A 571 12.35 29.07 35.38
CA ARG A 571 10.88 29.02 35.64
C ARG A 571 10.17 27.91 34.87
N GLU A 572 10.73 27.45 33.75
CA GLU A 572 10.06 26.53 32.82
C GLU A 572 10.25 25.04 33.18
N HIS A 573 11.32 24.72 33.92
CA HIS A 573 11.51 23.37 34.47
C HIS A 573 10.40 22.99 35.48
N ASP A 574 9.72 23.99 36.05
CA ASP A 574 8.63 23.81 37.01
C ASP A 574 7.27 23.58 36.33
N GLU A 575 7.00 24.13 35.13
CA GLU A 575 5.75 23.84 34.40
C GLU A 575 5.71 22.40 33.87
N ILE A 576 6.83 21.91 33.35
CA ILE A 576 6.98 20.50 32.92
C ILE A 576 6.83 19.56 34.12
N LYS A 577 7.44 19.90 35.27
CA LYS A 577 7.25 19.17 36.54
C LYS A 577 5.82 19.26 37.10
N GLU A 578 5.10 20.35 36.84
CA GLU A 578 3.69 20.47 37.23
C GLU A 578 2.78 19.62 36.34
N GLU A 579 3.07 19.51 35.04
CA GLU A 579 2.37 18.55 34.15
C GLU A 579 2.69 17.09 34.52
N GLU A 580 3.95 16.79 34.90
CA GLU A 580 4.35 15.49 35.49
C GLU A 580 3.53 15.14 36.74
N ARG A 581 3.27 16.12 37.62
CA ARG A 581 2.44 15.94 38.82
C ARG A 581 0.94 15.80 38.50
N ARG A 582 0.47 16.29 37.35
CA ARG A 582 -0.95 16.32 36.96
C ARG A 582 -1.37 15.14 36.06
N GLY A 583 -0.43 14.34 35.55
CA GLY A 583 -0.73 13.13 34.79
C GLY A 583 -1.38 13.38 33.43
N THR A 584 -1.20 14.56 32.85
CA THR A 584 -1.67 14.90 31.50
C THR A 584 -0.62 14.51 30.47
N PHE A 585 -0.69 13.26 29.99
CA PHE A 585 0.32 12.61 29.15
C PHE A 585 0.29 13.10 27.69
N LYS A 586 0.97 14.21 27.40
CA LYS A 586 1.29 14.63 26.03
C LYS A 586 2.65 14.09 25.58
N LEU A 587 3.65 14.14 26.46
CA LEU A 587 5.05 13.78 26.18
C LEU A 587 5.42 12.30 26.42
N ALA A 588 4.45 11.38 26.45
CA ALA A 588 4.66 10.01 26.89
C ALA A 588 5.79 9.28 26.12
N ASP A 589 5.91 9.52 24.82
CA ASP A 589 6.92 8.87 23.98
C ASP A 589 8.35 9.41 24.21
N LEU A 590 8.53 10.70 24.51
CA LEU A 590 9.86 11.24 24.83
C LEU A 590 10.37 10.68 26.15
N TYR A 591 9.48 10.63 27.15
CA TYR A 591 9.77 10.01 28.44
C TYR A 591 10.05 8.51 28.30
N LYS A 592 9.41 7.81 27.37
CA LYS A 592 9.71 6.41 27.03
C LYS A 592 11.17 6.26 26.57
N MET A 593 11.68 7.16 25.72
CA MET A 593 13.06 7.11 25.24
C MET A 593 14.10 7.37 26.35
N HIS A 594 13.84 8.35 27.22
CA HIS A 594 14.69 8.56 28.41
C HIS A 594 14.63 7.38 29.37
N THR A 595 13.46 6.78 29.56
CA THR A 595 13.27 5.60 30.40
C THR A 595 14.08 4.43 29.86
N TYR A 596 14.03 4.16 28.56
CA TYR A 596 14.84 3.13 27.92
C TYR A 596 16.32 3.34 28.17
N ARG A 597 16.82 4.57 27.97
CA ARG A 597 18.24 4.88 28.15
C ARG A 597 18.72 4.73 29.60
N GLU A 598 17.89 5.09 30.56
CA GLU A 598 18.25 5.06 31.98
C GLU A 598 18.06 3.68 32.63
N ALA A 599 17.10 2.89 32.14
CA ALA A 599 16.68 1.65 32.77
C ALA A 599 17.16 0.38 32.05
N ILE A 600 17.54 0.48 30.77
CA ILE A 600 18.13 -0.66 30.06
C ILE A 600 19.65 -0.61 30.23
N LEU A 601 20.24 -1.76 30.53
CA LEU A 601 21.68 -1.95 30.59
C LEU A 601 22.06 -3.10 29.67
N ASP A 602 23.24 -3.03 29.07
CA ASP A 602 23.84 -4.15 28.34
C ASP A 602 24.35 -5.26 29.29
N GLY A 603 24.94 -6.31 28.72
CA GLY A 603 25.47 -7.44 29.48
C GLY A 603 26.63 -7.09 30.44
N GLU A 604 27.26 -5.93 30.26
CA GLU A 604 28.35 -5.42 31.09
C GLU A 604 27.89 -4.36 32.10
N GLY A 605 26.61 -3.98 32.07
CA GLY A 605 26.02 -2.98 32.95
C GLY A 605 26.14 -1.54 32.44
N ASN A 606 26.50 -1.33 31.17
CA ASN A 606 26.53 -0.01 30.56
C ASN A 606 25.15 0.36 29.97
N ARG A 607 24.86 1.66 29.94
CA ARG A 607 23.62 2.18 29.34
C ARG A 607 23.72 2.16 27.80
N PRO A 608 22.58 2.12 27.09
CA PRO A 608 22.54 2.39 25.67
C PRO A 608 23.27 3.69 25.32
N LEU A 609 24.15 3.61 24.33
CA LEU A 609 24.84 4.77 23.77
C LEU A 609 23.80 5.73 23.20
N TRP A 610 22.90 5.23 22.37
CA TRP A 610 21.80 6.01 21.80
C TRP A 610 20.45 5.32 21.99
N VAL A 611 19.43 6.13 22.28
CA VAL A 611 18.02 5.71 22.17
C VAL A 611 17.31 6.67 21.23
N VAL A 612 16.86 6.18 20.09
CA VAL A 612 16.36 7.02 19.00
C VAL A 612 15.01 6.54 18.48
N ALA A 613 14.08 7.46 18.28
CA ALA A 613 12.85 7.17 17.54
C ALA A 613 13.07 7.29 16.03
N LEU A 614 12.72 6.25 15.27
CA LEU A 614 12.66 6.29 13.81
C LEU A 614 11.27 6.75 13.37
N TYR A 615 11.16 7.86 12.67
CA TYR A 615 9.85 8.43 12.35
C TYR A 615 9.76 8.93 10.91
N PRO A 616 8.57 8.96 10.29
CA PRO A 616 8.46 9.25 8.87
C PRO A 616 8.32 10.77 8.63
N GLY A 617 9.34 11.53 9.00
CA GLY A 617 9.46 12.96 8.70
C GLY A 617 10.78 13.32 8.04
N ASP A 618 11.23 14.54 8.30
CA ASP A 618 12.28 15.25 7.57
C ASP A 618 13.35 15.87 8.48
N LYS A 619 13.08 16.02 9.77
CA LYS A 619 14.01 16.67 10.70
C LYS A 619 14.79 15.68 11.55
N VAL A 620 16.09 15.91 11.66
CA VAL A 620 16.95 15.24 12.61
C VAL A 620 16.93 16.05 13.90
N ALA A 621 16.59 15.41 15.03
CA ALA A 621 16.77 16.01 16.35
C ALA A 621 17.59 15.07 17.25
N LEU A 622 18.83 15.43 17.55
CA LEU A 622 19.71 14.66 18.42
C LEU A 622 20.08 15.50 19.65
N PHE A 623 19.90 14.90 20.83
CA PHE A 623 20.23 15.48 22.12
C PHE A 623 21.37 14.68 22.75
N PRO A 624 22.63 14.97 22.37
CA PRO A 624 23.77 14.28 22.93
C PRO A 624 23.95 14.63 24.42
N GLU A 625 24.52 13.71 25.21
CA GLU A 625 24.88 14.03 26.60
C GLU A 625 25.93 15.13 26.69
N LYS A 626 26.83 15.15 25.71
CA LYS A 626 27.94 16.11 25.61
C LYS A 626 28.00 16.59 24.17
N GLY A 627 27.94 17.91 23.99
CA GLY A 627 27.98 18.57 22.68
C GLY A 627 26.76 19.43 22.45
N GLU A 628 26.68 19.98 21.24
CA GLU A 628 25.56 20.82 20.82
C GLU A 628 24.37 19.94 20.40
N LYS A 629 23.15 20.39 20.74
CA LYS A 629 21.91 19.79 20.23
C LYS A 629 21.89 19.97 18.72
N VAL A 630 21.54 18.92 17.98
CA VAL A 630 21.31 19.03 16.54
C VAL A 630 19.83 19.07 16.28
N TYR A 631 19.41 20.10 15.55
CA TYR A 631 18.05 20.23 15.05
C TYR A 631 18.10 20.86 13.65
N LYS A 632 18.04 20.00 12.63
CA LYS A 632 18.21 20.38 11.21
C LYS A 632 17.31 19.54 10.33
N ASN A 633 16.99 20.04 9.14
CA ASN A 633 16.42 19.17 8.12
C ASN A 633 17.46 18.15 7.64
N PHE A 634 17.00 16.99 7.15
CA PHE A 634 17.88 15.89 6.76
C PHE A 634 18.84 16.26 5.60
N ASP A 635 18.43 17.22 4.78
CA ASP A 635 19.18 17.76 3.63
C ASP A 635 20.19 18.85 4.01
N GLU A 636 20.12 19.37 5.24
CA GLU A 636 21.05 20.36 5.79
C GLU A 636 22.20 19.70 6.58
N LEU A 637 22.25 18.37 6.64
CA LEU A 637 23.31 17.63 7.32
C LEU A 637 24.59 17.62 6.48
N GLY A 638 25.70 18.11 7.06
CA GLY A 638 27.03 18.02 6.46
C GLY A 638 27.78 16.74 6.84
N ASP A 639 28.76 16.33 6.02
CA ASP A 639 29.52 15.08 6.15
C ASP A 639 30.36 14.92 7.44
N ASN A 640 30.57 15.99 8.23
CA ASN A 640 31.57 16.00 9.32
C ASN A 640 31.12 16.64 10.64
N GLU A 641 29.82 16.89 10.83
CA GLU A 641 29.38 17.76 11.94
C GLU A 641 29.06 17.05 13.27
N LEU A 642 29.07 15.71 13.33
CA LEU A 642 28.50 14.99 14.47
C LEU A 642 29.42 13.93 15.08
N ASN A 643 29.78 14.13 16.35
CA ASN A 643 30.45 13.12 17.15
C ASN A 643 29.41 12.23 17.86
N PHE A 644 29.14 11.04 17.31
CA PHE A 644 28.19 10.09 17.88
C PHE A 644 28.69 9.37 19.15
N SER A 645 29.95 9.58 19.55
CA SER A 645 30.57 8.86 20.66
C SER A 645 30.07 9.32 22.04
N SER A 646 29.45 10.50 22.14
CA SER A 646 28.93 11.02 23.41
C SER A 646 27.61 10.36 23.84
N GLY A 647 26.92 9.68 22.91
CA GLY A 647 25.61 9.09 23.18
C GLY A 647 24.52 10.12 23.46
N GLY A 648 23.26 9.68 23.55
CA GLY A 648 22.14 10.57 23.82
C GLY A 648 20.77 9.97 23.52
N VAL A 649 19.78 10.85 23.41
CA VAL A 649 18.45 10.52 22.91
C VAL A 649 18.14 11.35 21.67
N GLY A 650 17.25 10.89 20.81
CA GLY A 650 16.88 11.67 19.63
C GLY A 650 15.80 11.06 18.76
N VAL A 651 15.61 11.67 17.61
CA VAL A 651 14.70 11.23 16.56
C VAL A 651 15.41 11.33 15.21
N LEU A 652 15.24 10.31 14.38
CA LEU A 652 15.81 10.24 13.05
C LEU A 652 14.70 10.06 12.00
N PRO A 653 14.69 10.87 10.94
CA PRO A 653 13.74 10.69 9.85
C PRO A 653 14.04 9.39 9.11
N PHE A 654 13.02 8.57 8.91
CA PHE A 654 13.15 7.23 8.38
C PHE A 654 11.95 6.89 7.49
N LYS A 655 11.97 7.36 6.25
CA LYS A 655 10.90 7.11 5.27
C LYS A 655 11.48 6.96 3.87
N PRO A 656 10.76 6.34 2.92
CA PRO A 656 11.33 5.98 1.64
C PRO A 656 12.02 7.12 0.90
N GLY A 657 11.40 8.32 0.81
CA GLY A 657 12.01 9.46 0.10
C GLY A 657 13.28 10.00 0.78
N VAL A 658 13.36 9.88 2.11
CA VAL A 658 14.55 10.30 2.87
C VAL A 658 15.70 9.30 2.71
N LEU A 659 15.40 8.00 2.67
CA LEU A 659 16.41 6.95 2.50
C LEU A 659 16.97 6.84 1.07
N GLU A 660 16.34 7.49 0.10
CA GLU A 660 16.86 7.66 -1.27
C GLU A 660 17.98 8.71 -1.35
N ASN A 661 18.07 9.62 -0.38
CA ASN A 661 19.14 10.60 -0.32
C ASN A 661 20.44 9.91 0.15
N GLU A 662 21.44 9.85 -0.75
CA GLU A 662 22.70 9.15 -0.47
C GLU A 662 23.54 9.81 0.64
N VAL A 663 23.46 11.13 0.83
CA VAL A 663 24.12 11.83 1.94
C VAL A 663 23.53 11.36 3.27
N TYR A 664 22.19 11.40 3.38
CA TYR A 664 21.51 10.99 4.59
C TYR A 664 21.66 9.48 4.88
N LYS A 665 21.67 8.66 3.84
CA LYS A 665 21.94 7.22 3.96
C LYS A 665 23.35 6.95 4.45
N GLY A 666 24.34 7.74 4.01
CA GLY A 666 25.70 7.74 4.54
C GLY A 666 25.72 8.11 6.03
N PHE A 667 25.02 9.18 6.40
CA PHE A 667 24.86 9.64 7.77
C PHE A 667 24.24 8.56 8.69
N ILE A 668 23.11 7.96 8.31
CA ILE A 668 22.49 6.87 9.09
C ILE A 668 23.47 5.70 9.23
N LYS A 669 24.13 5.29 8.14
CA LYS A 669 25.10 4.19 8.21
C LYS A 669 26.23 4.51 9.16
N GLU A 670 26.73 5.74 9.19
CA GLU A 670 27.75 6.14 10.16
C GLU A 670 27.20 6.15 11.59
N PHE A 671 26.00 6.70 11.81
CA PHE A 671 25.33 6.69 13.10
C PHE A 671 25.15 5.27 13.64
N LEU A 672 24.59 4.35 12.84
CA LEU A 672 24.38 2.96 13.22
C LEU A 672 25.70 2.19 13.38
N ASN A 673 26.75 2.57 12.63
CA ASN A 673 28.09 2.00 12.77
C ASN A 673 28.95 2.67 13.85
N SER A 674 28.49 3.74 14.51
CA SER A 674 29.21 4.35 15.63
C SER A 674 29.47 3.36 16.77
N VAL A 675 28.60 2.36 16.87
CA VAL A 675 28.72 1.15 17.72
C VAL A 675 29.97 0.32 17.42
N SER A 676 30.58 0.49 16.25
CA SER A 676 31.76 -0.26 15.78
C SER A 676 33.08 0.51 15.97
N LYS A 677 33.03 1.82 16.26
CA LYS A 677 34.21 2.71 16.32
C LYS A 677 34.77 2.94 17.75
N GLN A 678 34.29 2.24 18.77
CA GLN A 678 34.94 2.26 20.08
C GLN A 678 36.18 1.35 20.07
N LYS A 679 37.34 1.97 19.94
CA LYS A 679 38.66 1.40 20.26
C LYS A 679 39.30 2.20 21.38
#